data_AF-A0A6M1ZTS4-F1
#
_entry.id   AF-A0A6M1ZTS4-F1
#
_cell.length_a   1.000
_cell.length_b   1.000
_cell.length_c   1.000
_cell.angle_alpha   90.00
_cell.angle_beta   90.00
_cell.angle_gamma   90.00
#
_symmetry.space_group_name_H-M   'P 1'
#
loop_
_entity.id
_entity.type
_entity.pdbx_description
1 polymer ?
#
loop_
_entity_poly.entity_id
_entity_poly.type
_entity_poly.pdbx_seq_one_letter_code
_entity_poly.pdbx_strand_id
1 'polypeptide(L)'
;MLKKLFKKLKKNELDEIIKKASIENKKSFLLCWNRGLGDIATGLYTIVYKIKKVIKDAKITFIVREDLLDGVSLLEDIEVIKSPFWRRNVPFDAYHTLKELKLDPKSFDVIIPNLDPTKWNVLERGKVIPKLKWDNKNDVLSNNFNLPNDKIIIGVQPSCETKYGYWRNWPKDKWQNFFNILDKDIFVLLFGKEKKPFFKGNNIIDLRGKTTLYEMLSIIKNKCQYLIVPDSGILTFIYYLDIDFPLKVISLWGDSNHGILKQRVKSPNKKLVHIPKIYEGHKLHQLKTLDLLRYIYPQDLKHKLIKYNQTKLINSIGNLSISKKINLLKDTFSITYDFSIDEEEIKPTYEPLLDCEYPTIEDFKVGKEIIKKNEAACIVMSAGMGSRLNFHKSKGLFEINNKSLFEIFFDKVKKIQKKYNVKLYISIMTSFNNDREIKSFLKEKKYFDLSFDQIDFFMQDSAAFLDENFQWILVDDKIQLGPDGNGSIFKSFYNSSIYLKYKDKNIKYLNITPIDNPLANPFDENALGNIKRTFSDVLLRSILKENNNKKMGVLCEVDGKINICEYIYINNFLEYKFLNAGLYTVTFDFIKKAHDKKLKYHLAKKRVVNDAYGYKLEKFIFDNFKYANKVSALLGKREDIFAPLKDINSLKDIEKYLLLEKPTINC
;
A
#
# COMPACT_ATOMS: atom_id res chain seq x y z
N MET A 1 17.87 -15.05 27.22
CA MET A 1 17.19 -13.76 26.93
C MET A 1 18.17 -12.57 26.93
N LEU A 2 19.07 -12.46 27.91
CA LEU A 2 20.07 -11.37 28.01
C LEU A 2 20.98 -11.20 26.78
N LYS A 3 21.51 -12.26 26.16
CA LYS A 3 22.34 -12.16 24.93
C LYS A 3 21.61 -11.51 23.73
N LYS A 4 20.28 -11.66 23.62
CA LYS A 4 19.47 -10.99 22.58
C LYS A 4 19.26 -9.50 22.91
N LEU A 5 19.18 -9.16 24.19
CA LEU A 5 19.08 -7.78 24.68
C LEU A 5 20.40 -7.01 24.47
N PHE A 6 21.54 -7.63 24.82
CA PHE A 6 22.88 -7.07 24.60
C PHE A 6 23.23 -6.91 23.12
N LYS A 7 22.73 -7.79 22.22
CA LYS A 7 22.90 -7.64 20.76
C LYS A 7 22.17 -6.43 20.19
N LYS A 8 21.10 -5.95 20.84
CA LYS A 8 20.40 -4.69 20.47
C LYS A 8 21.13 -3.43 20.94
N LEU A 9 22.02 -3.55 21.93
CA LEU A 9 22.78 -2.43 22.51
C LEU A 9 24.15 -2.22 21.84
N LYS A 10 24.67 -3.20 21.09
CA LYS A 10 25.89 -3.00 20.29
C LYS A 10 25.58 -2.06 19.12
N LYS A 11 26.41 -1.02 18.97
CA LYS A 11 26.42 -0.14 17.80
C LYS A 11 26.47 -0.96 16.52
N ASN A 12 25.61 -0.61 15.58
CA ASN A 12 25.55 -1.25 14.28
C ASN A 12 26.73 -0.78 13.44
N GLU A 13 27.59 -1.72 13.06
CA GLU A 13 28.83 -1.47 12.33
C GLU A 13 28.60 -0.78 10.98
N LEU A 14 27.53 -1.16 10.27
CA LEU A 14 27.17 -0.47 9.02
C LEU A 14 26.79 1.00 9.27
N ASP A 15 26.10 1.29 10.37
CA ASP A 15 25.69 2.67 10.69
C ASP A 15 26.92 3.53 11.05
N GLU A 16 27.92 2.95 11.72
CA GLU A 16 29.19 3.64 11.99
C GLU A 16 30.00 3.88 10.70
N ILE A 17 30.05 2.89 9.78
CA ILE A 17 30.70 3.06 8.47
C ILE A 17 30.02 4.20 7.68
N ILE A 18 28.68 4.19 7.60
CA ILE A 18 27.92 5.21 6.88
C ILE A 18 28.10 6.58 7.53
N LYS A 19 28.05 6.66 8.87
CA LYS A 19 28.23 7.92 9.60
C LYS A 19 29.63 8.50 9.35
N LYS A 20 30.68 7.67 9.44
CA LYS A 20 32.05 8.09 9.16
C LYS A 20 32.20 8.57 7.72
N ALA A 21 31.71 7.80 6.76
CA ALA A 21 31.73 8.18 5.34
C ALA A 21 31.02 9.52 5.08
N SER A 22 29.88 9.75 5.72
CA SER A 22 29.15 11.01 5.62
C SER A 22 29.92 12.21 6.18
N ILE A 23 30.64 12.04 7.30
CA ILE A 23 31.47 13.11 7.89
C ILE A 23 32.68 13.40 6.99
N GLU A 24 33.26 12.37 6.40
CA GLU A 24 34.42 12.46 5.51
C GLU A 24 34.05 12.81 4.05
N ASN A 25 32.78 13.09 3.76
CA ASN A 25 32.26 13.38 2.41
C ASN A 25 32.60 12.29 1.36
N LYS A 26 32.67 11.03 1.80
CA LYS A 26 32.90 9.85 0.97
C LYS A 26 31.60 9.41 0.31
N LYS A 27 31.64 9.13 -0.99
CA LYS A 27 30.45 8.93 -1.83
C LYS A 27 30.49 7.66 -2.67
N SER A 28 31.66 7.08 -2.96
CA SER A 28 31.75 5.82 -3.71
C SER A 28 31.94 4.61 -2.79
N PHE A 29 31.04 3.63 -2.92
CA PHE A 29 31.01 2.42 -2.10
C PHE A 29 31.18 1.18 -2.97
N LEU A 30 32.13 0.32 -2.63
CA LEU A 30 32.27 -1.02 -3.19
C LEU A 30 31.77 -2.06 -2.19
N LEU A 31 30.78 -2.84 -2.59
CA LEU A 31 30.14 -3.85 -1.74
C LEU A 31 30.34 -5.25 -2.33
N CYS A 32 30.92 -6.17 -1.57
CA CYS A 32 31.18 -7.53 -2.06
C CYS A 32 30.13 -8.53 -1.59
N TRP A 33 29.56 -9.32 -2.51
CA TRP A 33 28.55 -10.32 -2.17
C TRP A 33 28.74 -11.67 -2.89
N ASN A 34 29.10 -12.70 -2.11
CA ASN A 34 29.25 -14.09 -2.58
C ASN A 34 28.33 -15.07 -1.84
N ARG A 35 27.18 -14.60 -1.33
CA ARG A 35 26.22 -15.40 -0.54
C ARG A 35 24.94 -15.69 -1.33
N GLY A 36 23.88 -16.15 -0.68
CA GLY A 36 22.69 -16.70 -1.35
C GLY A 36 21.84 -15.65 -2.07
N LEU A 37 21.02 -16.11 -3.03
CA LEU A 37 20.12 -15.28 -3.84
C LEU A 37 19.00 -14.62 -3.00
N GLY A 38 18.44 -15.33 -2.01
CA GLY A 38 17.33 -14.81 -1.18
C GLY A 38 17.69 -13.63 -0.28
N ASP A 39 18.96 -13.42 0.03
CA ASP A 39 19.44 -12.30 0.84
C ASP A 39 19.54 -11.00 0.02
N ILE A 40 19.40 -11.05 -1.32
CA ILE A 40 19.49 -9.86 -2.18
C ILE A 40 18.35 -8.89 -1.84
N ALA A 41 17.10 -9.33 -1.95
CA ALA A 41 15.97 -8.47 -1.60
C ALA A 41 15.85 -8.27 -0.09
N THR A 42 15.99 -9.33 0.70
CA THR A 42 15.75 -9.26 2.17
C THR A 42 16.90 -8.62 2.96
N GLY A 43 18.06 -8.42 2.33
CA GLY A 43 19.29 -7.98 2.97
C GLY A 43 19.97 -6.83 2.23
N LEU A 44 20.43 -7.07 1.00
CA LEU A 44 21.22 -6.09 0.24
C LEU A 44 20.45 -4.81 -0.07
N TYR A 45 19.17 -4.93 -0.42
CA TYR A 45 18.30 -3.75 -0.61
C TYR A 45 18.35 -2.80 0.59
N THR A 46 18.22 -3.33 1.80
CA THR A 46 18.22 -2.51 3.02
C THR A 46 19.59 -1.84 3.25
N ILE A 47 20.69 -2.48 2.89
CA ILE A 47 22.03 -1.89 2.95
C ILE A 47 22.12 -0.68 2.01
N VAL A 48 21.71 -0.87 0.74
CA VAL A 48 21.66 0.21 -0.26
C VAL A 48 20.79 1.37 0.23
N TYR A 49 19.59 1.06 0.73
CA TYR A 49 18.67 2.04 1.30
C TYR A 49 19.30 2.83 2.46
N LYS A 50 20.00 2.16 3.38
CA LYS A 50 20.65 2.83 4.53
C LYS A 50 21.74 3.78 4.09
N ILE A 51 22.60 3.37 3.15
CA ILE A 51 23.67 4.22 2.61
C ILE A 51 23.05 5.47 1.97
N LYS A 52 22.11 5.30 1.03
CA LYS A 52 21.48 6.42 0.31
C LYS A 52 20.59 7.30 1.18
N LYS A 53 20.05 6.77 2.28
CA LYS A 53 19.29 7.56 3.25
C LYS A 53 20.15 8.63 3.93
N VAL A 54 21.42 8.33 4.20
CA VAL A 54 22.36 9.27 4.84
C VAL A 54 23.14 10.07 3.79
N ILE A 55 23.63 9.41 2.74
CA ILE A 55 24.47 9.98 1.69
C ILE A 55 23.69 9.88 0.36
N LYS A 56 22.87 10.90 0.07
CA LYS A 56 21.86 10.86 -1.00
C LYS A 56 22.44 10.60 -2.40
N ASP A 57 23.63 11.12 -2.66
CA ASP A 57 24.36 11.01 -3.93
C ASP A 57 25.41 9.89 -3.94
N ALA A 58 25.33 8.94 -2.99
CA ALA A 58 26.23 7.80 -2.95
C ALA A 58 26.13 6.95 -4.23
N LYS A 59 27.29 6.67 -4.83
CA LYS A 59 27.49 5.70 -5.90
C LYS A 59 27.84 4.36 -5.27
N ILE A 60 27.05 3.33 -5.56
CA ILE A 60 27.20 2.00 -4.94
C ILE A 60 27.45 0.99 -6.04
N THR A 61 28.57 0.29 -5.96
CA THR A 61 28.99 -0.75 -6.90
C THR A 61 29.08 -2.08 -6.17
N PHE A 62 28.44 -3.11 -6.70
CA PHE A 62 28.55 -4.48 -6.18
C PHE A 62 29.56 -5.29 -6.98
N ILE A 63 30.42 -6.07 -6.33
CA ILE A 63 31.08 -7.22 -6.98
C ILE A 63 30.37 -8.49 -6.54
N VAL A 64 29.97 -9.29 -7.51
CA VAL A 64 29.25 -10.56 -7.28
C VAL A 64 29.72 -11.67 -8.22
N ARG A 65 29.40 -12.91 -7.86
CA ARG A 65 29.53 -14.04 -8.78
C ARG A 65 28.45 -14.00 -9.87
N GLU A 66 28.75 -14.65 -10.99
CA GLU A 66 27.92 -14.65 -12.21
C GLU A 66 26.44 -14.99 -11.99
N ASP A 67 26.12 -16.05 -11.23
CA ASP A 67 24.73 -16.49 -11.02
C ASP A 67 23.90 -15.55 -10.13
N LEU A 68 24.49 -14.49 -9.59
CA LEU A 68 23.81 -13.45 -8.82
C LEU A 68 23.62 -12.14 -9.60
N LEU A 69 24.25 -12.00 -10.77
CA LEU A 69 24.28 -10.77 -11.56
C LEU A 69 22.87 -10.25 -11.83
N ASP A 70 22.01 -11.09 -12.41
CA ASP A 70 20.62 -10.74 -12.69
C ASP A 70 19.88 -10.27 -11.43
N GLY A 71 20.06 -10.99 -10.32
CA GLY A 71 19.35 -10.71 -9.07
C GLY A 71 19.75 -9.38 -8.44
N VAL A 72 21.05 -9.07 -8.41
CA VAL A 72 21.56 -7.80 -7.87
C VAL A 72 21.24 -6.63 -8.80
N SER A 73 21.17 -6.87 -10.12
CA SER A 73 20.82 -5.85 -11.10
C SER A 73 19.36 -5.36 -10.99
N LEU A 74 18.52 -6.06 -10.24
CA LEU A 74 17.16 -5.61 -9.91
C LEU A 74 17.14 -4.58 -8.76
N LEU A 75 18.27 -4.32 -8.09
CA LEU A 75 18.38 -3.21 -7.14
C LEU A 75 18.50 -1.87 -7.89
N GLU A 76 17.91 -0.81 -7.35
CA GLU A 76 17.89 0.52 -7.97
C GLU A 76 19.14 1.33 -7.62
N ASP A 77 19.59 2.17 -8.57
CA ASP A 77 20.70 3.12 -8.43
C ASP A 77 22.02 2.52 -7.95
N ILE A 78 22.38 1.36 -8.50
CA ILE A 78 23.62 0.63 -8.25
C ILE A 78 24.30 0.21 -9.56
N GLU A 79 25.60 -0.02 -9.49
CA GLU A 79 26.39 -0.69 -10.52
C GLU A 79 26.73 -2.11 -10.08
N VAL A 80 26.90 -3.03 -11.03
CA VAL A 80 27.29 -4.42 -10.73
C VAL A 80 28.46 -4.85 -11.59
N ILE A 81 29.46 -5.43 -10.95
CA ILE A 81 30.65 -6.00 -11.55
C ILE A 81 30.61 -7.52 -11.32
N LYS A 82 30.73 -8.27 -12.41
CA LYS A 82 30.84 -9.73 -12.37
C LYS A 82 32.28 -10.12 -12.05
N SER A 83 32.46 -10.96 -11.04
CA SER A 83 33.70 -11.69 -10.82
C SER A 83 33.62 -13.09 -11.48
N PRO A 84 34.44 -13.38 -12.51
CA PRO A 84 34.39 -14.66 -13.22
C PRO A 84 34.98 -15.83 -12.39
N PHE A 85 35.81 -15.53 -11.38
CA PHE A 85 36.49 -16.52 -10.55
C PHE A 85 35.79 -16.79 -9.22
N TRP A 86 34.81 -15.98 -8.79
CA TRP A 86 34.07 -16.26 -7.56
C TRP A 86 33.19 -17.51 -7.72
N ARG A 87 33.17 -18.32 -6.65
CA ARG A 87 32.38 -19.55 -6.55
C ARG A 87 31.64 -19.58 -5.22
N ARG A 88 30.47 -20.22 -5.21
CA ARG A 88 29.62 -20.27 -4.02
C ARG A 88 30.31 -21.01 -2.88
N ASN A 89 30.25 -20.41 -1.69
CA ASN A 89 30.88 -20.91 -0.46
C ASN A 89 32.42 -20.99 -0.51
N VAL A 90 33.06 -20.39 -1.51
CA VAL A 90 34.52 -20.25 -1.57
C VAL A 90 34.88 -18.86 -1.01
N PRO A 91 35.83 -18.77 -0.07
CA PRO A 91 36.36 -17.48 0.40
C PRO A 91 36.89 -16.65 -0.76
N PHE A 92 36.85 -15.32 -0.62
CA PHE A 92 37.39 -14.40 -1.61
C PHE A 92 38.11 -13.24 -0.92
N ASP A 93 39.02 -12.61 -1.65
CA ASP A 93 39.68 -11.37 -1.25
C ASP A 93 39.26 -10.26 -2.22
N ALA A 94 38.68 -9.19 -1.69
CA ALA A 94 38.16 -8.07 -2.49
C ALA A 94 39.28 -7.30 -3.22
N TYR A 95 40.44 -7.10 -2.59
CA TYR A 95 41.55 -6.34 -3.18
C TYR A 95 42.28 -7.15 -4.25
N HIS A 96 42.47 -8.46 -4.01
CA HIS A 96 42.97 -9.36 -5.04
C HIS A 96 41.98 -9.42 -6.22
N THR A 97 40.68 -9.49 -5.94
CA THR A 97 39.63 -9.46 -6.97
C THR A 97 39.70 -8.19 -7.82
N LEU A 98 39.88 -7.02 -7.20
CA LEU A 98 40.05 -5.74 -7.92
C LEU A 98 41.28 -5.74 -8.81
N LYS A 99 42.41 -6.27 -8.31
CA LYS A 99 43.66 -6.40 -9.09
C LYS A 99 43.44 -7.27 -10.34
N GLU A 100 42.82 -8.44 -10.20
CA GLU A 100 42.53 -9.34 -11.32
C GLU A 100 41.56 -8.70 -12.34
N LEU A 101 40.61 -7.90 -11.87
CA LEU A 101 39.68 -7.15 -12.72
C LEU A 101 40.29 -5.86 -13.31
N LYS A 102 41.56 -5.55 -13.01
CA LYS A 102 42.25 -4.32 -13.41
C LYS A 102 41.52 -3.04 -12.96
N LEU A 103 40.93 -3.08 -11.77
CA LEU A 103 40.25 -1.95 -11.13
C LEU A 103 41.12 -1.39 -10.01
N ASP A 104 41.32 -0.07 -9.99
CA ASP A 104 42.06 0.60 -8.92
C ASP A 104 41.21 0.68 -7.64
N PRO A 105 41.63 0.08 -6.50
CA PRO A 105 40.92 0.23 -5.23
C PRO A 105 40.70 1.68 -4.80
N LYS A 106 41.56 2.63 -5.23
CA LYS A 106 41.41 4.06 -4.92
C LYS A 106 40.22 4.72 -5.60
N SER A 107 39.58 4.07 -6.59
CA SER A 107 38.34 4.55 -7.20
C SER A 107 37.13 4.46 -6.24
N PHE A 108 37.27 3.73 -5.13
CA PHE A 108 36.23 3.55 -4.12
C PHE A 108 36.64 4.16 -2.79
N ASP A 109 35.83 5.08 -2.27
CA ASP A 109 36.08 5.72 -0.98
C ASP A 109 35.89 4.76 0.21
N VAL A 110 34.98 3.81 0.04
CA VAL A 110 34.61 2.81 1.06
C VAL A 110 34.50 1.44 0.42
N ILE A 111 35.31 0.49 0.88
CA ILE A 111 35.25 -0.92 0.45
C ILE A 111 34.74 -1.76 1.61
N ILE A 112 33.61 -2.46 1.40
CA ILE A 112 33.02 -3.38 2.37
C ILE A 112 33.12 -4.81 1.83
N PRO A 113 34.18 -5.55 2.18
CA PRO A 113 34.45 -6.87 1.61
C PRO A 113 33.49 -7.94 2.13
N ASN A 114 32.95 -7.79 3.34
CA ASN A 114 32.10 -8.80 3.97
C ASN A 114 30.81 -8.18 4.48
N LEU A 115 29.73 -8.28 3.68
CA LEU A 115 28.41 -7.83 4.11
C LEU A 115 27.76 -8.82 5.08
N ASP A 116 27.23 -8.30 6.20
CA ASP A 116 26.39 -9.07 7.13
C ASP A 116 25.00 -8.46 7.31
N PRO A 117 24.11 -8.58 6.29
CA PRO A 117 22.74 -8.08 6.40
C PRO A 117 21.94 -8.76 7.52
N THR A 118 22.33 -9.97 7.95
CA THR A 118 21.62 -10.69 9.03
C THR A 118 21.76 -9.96 10.35
N LYS A 119 22.95 -9.41 10.60
CA LYS A 119 23.29 -8.61 11.79
C LYS A 119 22.88 -7.14 11.62
N TRP A 120 23.16 -6.54 10.45
CA TRP A 120 23.04 -5.09 10.27
C TRP A 120 21.63 -4.58 9.98
N ASN A 121 20.70 -5.45 9.56
CA ASN A 121 19.34 -5.03 9.17
C ASN A 121 18.26 -5.37 10.21
N VAL A 122 18.65 -5.70 11.45
CA VAL A 122 17.71 -6.18 12.47
C VAL A 122 16.68 -5.09 12.85
N LEU A 123 17.08 -3.82 12.85
CA LEU A 123 16.24 -2.68 13.26
C LEU A 123 15.27 -2.24 12.15
N GLU A 124 15.55 -2.63 10.92
CA GLU A 124 14.82 -2.25 9.71
C GLU A 124 13.69 -3.23 9.37
N ARG A 125 13.68 -4.42 9.99
CA ARG A 125 12.59 -5.39 9.86
C ARG A 125 11.27 -4.76 10.32
N GLY A 126 10.23 -4.95 9.51
CA GLY A 126 8.92 -4.32 9.70
C GLY A 126 8.85 -2.85 9.30
N LYS A 127 9.97 -2.21 8.93
CA LYS A 127 10.03 -0.78 8.58
C LYS A 127 10.33 -0.54 7.11
N VAL A 128 11.33 -1.24 6.57
CA VAL A 128 11.79 -1.06 5.19
C VAL A 128 11.18 -2.14 4.32
N ILE A 129 10.44 -1.74 3.29
CA ILE A 129 9.88 -2.65 2.28
C ILE A 129 10.91 -2.80 1.17
N PRO A 130 11.48 -4.00 0.95
CA PRO A 130 12.34 -4.23 -0.20
C PRO A 130 11.61 -4.02 -1.53
N LYS A 131 12.33 -3.45 -2.48
CA LYS A 131 11.83 -3.14 -3.82
C LYS A 131 12.85 -3.57 -4.85
N LEU A 132 12.43 -4.47 -5.73
CA LEU A 132 13.19 -4.92 -6.88
C LEU A 132 12.58 -4.31 -8.14
N LYS A 133 13.36 -3.53 -8.87
CA LYS A 133 12.93 -2.86 -10.09
C LYS A 133 12.56 -3.90 -11.15
N TRP A 134 11.50 -3.63 -11.91
CA TRP A 134 11.16 -4.40 -13.10
C TRP A 134 11.06 -3.48 -14.31
N ASP A 135 11.72 -3.85 -15.41
CA ASP A 135 11.51 -3.20 -16.71
C ASP A 135 10.42 -3.96 -17.48
N ASN A 136 9.37 -3.26 -17.90
CA ASN A 136 8.27 -3.84 -18.67
C ASN A 136 8.72 -4.43 -20.00
N LYS A 137 9.88 -4.01 -20.55
CA LYS A 137 10.47 -4.66 -21.73
C LYS A 137 10.74 -6.15 -21.51
N ASN A 138 10.97 -6.59 -20.27
CA ASN A 138 11.22 -7.99 -19.94
C ASN A 138 9.95 -8.85 -19.98
N ASP A 139 8.75 -8.27 -20.12
CA ASP A 139 7.51 -9.05 -20.17
C ASP A 139 7.44 -10.00 -21.37
N VAL A 140 8.07 -9.59 -22.48
CA VAL A 140 8.11 -10.39 -23.71
C VAL A 140 8.94 -11.66 -23.60
N LEU A 141 9.85 -11.76 -22.61
CA LEU A 141 10.68 -12.96 -22.39
C LEU A 141 9.85 -14.22 -22.14
N SER A 142 8.63 -14.09 -21.62
CA SER A 142 7.73 -15.23 -21.45
C SER A 142 7.23 -15.84 -22.76
N ASN A 143 7.31 -15.10 -23.88
CA ASN A 143 6.89 -15.56 -25.21
C ASN A 143 7.91 -16.53 -25.84
N ASN A 144 9.15 -16.57 -25.32
CA ASN A 144 10.17 -17.54 -25.75
C ASN A 144 9.80 -18.99 -25.38
N PHE A 145 8.78 -19.17 -24.56
CA PHE A 145 8.31 -20.46 -24.09
C PHE A 145 6.94 -20.76 -24.69
N ASN A 146 6.81 -21.93 -25.31
CA ASN A 146 5.53 -22.41 -25.85
C ASN A 146 4.61 -22.87 -24.70
N LEU A 147 4.01 -21.90 -24.01
CA LEU A 147 3.14 -22.13 -22.86
C LEU A 147 1.66 -22.03 -23.27
N PRO A 148 0.78 -22.85 -22.68
CA PRO A 148 -0.64 -22.83 -23.02
C PRO A 148 -1.27 -21.48 -22.66
N ASN A 149 -2.00 -20.88 -23.59
CA ASN A 149 -2.73 -19.63 -23.35
C ASN A 149 -4.21 -19.87 -22.96
N ASP A 150 -4.67 -21.11 -23.06
CA ASP A 150 -6.03 -21.58 -22.81
C ASP A 150 -6.14 -22.44 -21.52
N LYS A 151 -5.24 -22.20 -20.56
CA LYS A 151 -5.19 -22.90 -19.27
C LYS A 151 -4.93 -21.94 -18.11
N ILE A 152 -5.40 -22.31 -16.93
CA ILE A 152 -4.98 -21.66 -15.68
C ILE A 152 -3.61 -22.21 -15.30
N ILE A 153 -2.63 -21.32 -15.17
CA ILE A 153 -1.25 -21.73 -14.94
C ILE A 153 -0.88 -21.58 -13.46
N ILE A 154 -0.32 -22.65 -12.90
CA ILE A 154 0.27 -22.69 -11.56
C ILE A 154 1.78 -22.86 -11.69
N GLY A 155 2.54 -21.88 -11.22
CA GLY A 155 3.97 -22.01 -11.02
C GLY A 155 4.27 -22.78 -9.72
N VAL A 156 5.19 -23.73 -9.76
CA VAL A 156 5.55 -24.55 -8.59
C VAL A 156 7.06 -24.65 -8.47
N GLN A 157 7.58 -24.36 -7.28
CA GLN A 157 8.94 -24.78 -6.91
C GLN A 157 8.83 -25.97 -5.95
N PRO A 158 9.10 -27.21 -6.42
CA PRO A 158 8.94 -28.39 -5.58
C PRO A 158 10.03 -28.51 -4.49
N SER A 159 11.21 -27.95 -4.75
CA SER A 159 12.39 -28.06 -3.87
C SER A 159 13.17 -26.74 -3.77
N CYS A 160 13.60 -26.37 -2.55
CA CYS A 160 14.55 -25.30 -2.30
C CYS A 160 15.95 -25.64 -2.85
N GLU A 161 16.67 -24.64 -3.36
CA GLU A 161 18.03 -24.77 -3.88
C GLU A 161 19.12 -24.91 -2.79
N THR A 162 18.75 -24.87 -1.53
CA THR A 162 19.69 -24.95 -0.40
C THR A 162 19.79 -26.37 0.12
N LYS A 163 20.99 -26.96 0.08
CA LYS A 163 21.28 -28.30 0.64
C LYS A 163 20.99 -28.43 2.16
N TYR A 164 20.75 -27.32 2.86
CA TYR A 164 20.66 -27.24 4.32
C TYR A 164 19.24 -27.35 4.92
N GLY A 165 18.22 -27.81 4.17
CA GLY A 165 16.89 -27.87 4.76
C GLY A 165 15.86 -28.68 3.99
N TYR A 166 16.00 -30.02 3.99
CA TYR A 166 14.93 -30.92 3.51
C TYR A 166 13.57 -30.62 4.15
N TRP A 167 13.57 -30.16 5.40
CA TRP A 167 12.36 -29.73 6.12
C TRP A 167 11.60 -28.56 5.47
N ARG A 168 12.23 -27.83 4.54
CA ARG A 168 11.60 -26.75 3.77
C ARG A 168 10.80 -27.27 2.59
N ASN A 169 11.04 -28.51 2.17
CA ASN A 169 10.41 -29.10 1.00
C ASN A 169 9.16 -29.89 1.41
N TRP A 170 8.13 -29.80 0.59
CA TRP A 170 6.98 -30.69 0.71
C TRP A 170 7.29 -32.04 0.05
N PRO A 171 6.90 -33.18 0.63
CA PRO A 171 7.28 -34.50 0.13
C PRO A 171 6.89 -34.75 -1.34
N LYS A 172 7.73 -35.51 -2.07
CA LYS A 172 7.56 -35.81 -3.50
C LYS A 172 6.22 -36.50 -3.80
N ASP A 173 5.86 -37.50 -3.00
CA ASP A 173 4.61 -38.25 -3.10
C ASP A 173 3.39 -37.33 -2.96
N LYS A 174 3.46 -36.34 -2.05
CA LYS A 174 2.41 -35.35 -1.87
C LYS A 174 2.30 -34.39 -3.06
N TRP A 175 3.43 -33.93 -3.60
CA TRP A 175 3.44 -33.17 -4.86
C TRP A 175 2.83 -33.96 -6.02
N GLN A 176 3.20 -35.23 -6.19
CA GLN A 176 2.65 -36.08 -7.25
C GLN A 176 1.14 -36.27 -7.08
N ASN A 177 0.68 -36.54 -5.85
CA ASN A 177 -0.74 -36.63 -5.55
C ASN A 177 -1.46 -35.30 -5.85
N PHE A 178 -0.88 -34.17 -5.44
CA PHE A 178 -1.41 -32.84 -5.76
C PHE A 178 -1.61 -32.64 -7.26
N PHE A 179 -0.61 -32.96 -8.08
CA PHE A 179 -0.71 -32.81 -9.54
C PHE A 179 -1.77 -33.72 -10.16
N ASN A 180 -1.93 -34.94 -9.63
CA ASN A 180 -2.90 -35.92 -10.15
C ASN A 180 -4.36 -35.51 -9.94
N ILE A 181 -4.65 -34.68 -8.93
CA ILE A 181 -6.02 -34.30 -8.55
C ILE A 181 -6.40 -32.88 -8.99
N LEU A 182 -5.54 -32.21 -9.78
CA LEU A 182 -5.84 -30.88 -10.33
C LEU A 182 -6.96 -30.96 -11.36
N ASP A 183 -7.74 -29.88 -11.44
CA ASP A 183 -8.77 -29.70 -12.47
C ASP A 183 -8.16 -29.71 -13.88
N LYS A 184 -8.90 -30.20 -14.87
CA LYS A 184 -8.46 -30.31 -16.28
C LYS A 184 -8.10 -28.96 -16.92
N ASP A 185 -8.60 -27.86 -16.38
CA ASP A 185 -8.31 -26.50 -16.82
C ASP A 185 -6.94 -26.01 -16.34
N ILE A 186 -6.25 -26.77 -15.46
CA ILE A 186 -5.01 -26.36 -14.81
C ILE A 186 -3.78 -26.97 -15.48
N PHE A 187 -2.76 -26.12 -15.65
CA PHE A 187 -1.44 -26.48 -16.14
C PHE A 187 -0.35 -26.07 -15.13
N VAL A 188 0.67 -26.92 -14.95
CA VAL A 188 1.73 -26.73 -13.94
C VAL A 188 3.07 -26.43 -14.62
N LEU A 189 3.75 -25.38 -14.16
CA LEU A 189 5.12 -25.05 -14.55
C LEU A 189 6.05 -25.28 -13.36
N LEU A 190 7.08 -26.12 -13.53
CA LEU A 190 8.06 -26.37 -12.47
C LEU A 190 9.26 -25.43 -12.59
N PHE A 191 9.64 -24.78 -11.49
CA PHE A 191 10.76 -23.85 -11.38
C PHE A 191 11.81 -24.30 -10.35
N GLY A 192 13.05 -23.84 -10.54
CA GLY A 192 14.22 -24.20 -9.73
C GLY A 192 15.43 -24.59 -10.57
N LYS A 193 16.57 -24.84 -9.92
CA LYS A 193 17.83 -25.19 -10.61
C LYS A 193 17.95 -26.68 -10.97
N GLU A 194 17.38 -27.57 -10.16
CA GLU A 194 17.57 -29.02 -10.31
C GLU A 194 16.33 -29.71 -10.89
N LYS A 195 16.53 -30.59 -11.88
CA LYS A 195 15.46 -31.40 -12.51
C LYS A 195 14.93 -32.53 -11.63
N LYS A 196 15.52 -32.77 -10.45
CA LYS A 196 15.07 -33.78 -9.49
C LYS A 196 14.30 -33.15 -8.32
N PRO A 197 13.30 -33.84 -7.76
CA PRO A 197 12.73 -35.12 -8.22
C PRO A 197 11.92 -34.97 -9.52
N PHE A 198 11.69 -36.08 -10.21
CA PHE A 198 10.83 -36.12 -11.41
C PHE A 198 9.36 -36.28 -11.03
N PHE A 199 8.48 -35.64 -11.81
CA PHE A 199 7.03 -35.67 -11.67
C PHE A 199 6.40 -36.11 -13.00
N LYS A 200 5.34 -36.92 -12.92
CA LYS A 200 4.57 -37.39 -14.08
C LYS A 200 3.28 -36.57 -14.21
N GLY A 201 2.85 -36.30 -15.44
CA GLY A 201 1.57 -35.65 -15.73
C GLY A 201 1.58 -34.95 -17.08
N ASN A 202 0.50 -35.11 -17.86
CA ASN A 202 0.39 -34.51 -19.20
C ASN A 202 0.20 -32.98 -19.16
N ASN A 203 -0.16 -32.44 -18.00
CA ASN A 203 -0.36 -31.02 -17.74
C ASN A 203 0.83 -30.36 -17.03
N ILE A 204 2.03 -30.96 -17.08
CA ILE A 204 3.23 -30.46 -16.42
C ILE A 204 4.30 -30.12 -17.45
N ILE A 205 4.81 -28.88 -17.42
CA ILE A 205 6.04 -28.49 -18.12
C ILE A 205 7.14 -28.25 -17.08
N ASP A 206 8.25 -28.97 -17.22
CA ASP A 206 9.42 -28.80 -16.36
C ASP A 206 10.38 -27.76 -16.94
N LEU A 207 10.42 -26.57 -16.33
CA LEU A 207 11.31 -25.46 -16.68
C LEU A 207 12.54 -25.39 -15.77
N ARG A 208 12.75 -26.37 -14.88
CA ARG A 208 13.88 -26.37 -13.95
C ARG A 208 15.20 -26.47 -14.69
N GLY A 209 16.10 -25.53 -14.39
CA GLY A 209 17.39 -25.38 -15.07
C GLY A 209 17.28 -24.98 -16.55
N LYS A 210 16.12 -24.49 -17.01
CA LYS A 210 15.88 -24.07 -18.41
C LYS A 210 15.54 -22.58 -18.56
N THR A 211 15.58 -21.82 -17.46
CA THR A 211 15.21 -20.40 -17.44
C THR A 211 16.32 -19.61 -16.77
N THR A 212 16.60 -18.42 -17.31
CA THR A 212 17.28 -17.35 -16.58
C THR A 212 16.37 -16.79 -15.49
N LEU A 213 16.92 -15.95 -14.60
CA LEU A 213 16.10 -15.28 -13.57
C LEU A 213 15.02 -14.40 -14.22
N TYR A 214 15.38 -13.58 -15.20
CA TYR A 214 14.44 -12.68 -15.88
C TYR A 214 13.33 -13.43 -16.63
N GLU A 215 13.65 -14.52 -17.33
CA GLU A 215 12.64 -15.35 -18.01
C GLU A 215 11.68 -15.97 -16.99
N MET A 216 12.18 -16.54 -15.90
CA MET A 216 11.33 -17.09 -14.85
C MET A 216 10.42 -16.03 -14.24
N LEU A 217 10.95 -14.85 -13.89
CA LEU A 217 10.16 -13.74 -13.34
C LEU A 217 9.10 -13.27 -14.35
N SER A 218 9.46 -13.19 -15.63
CA SER A 218 8.55 -12.82 -16.72
C SER A 218 7.44 -13.86 -16.91
N ILE A 219 7.74 -15.16 -16.88
CA ILE A 219 6.73 -16.23 -16.94
C ILE A 219 5.80 -16.16 -15.74
N ILE A 220 6.33 -16.08 -14.51
CA ILE A 220 5.49 -16.04 -13.31
C ILE A 220 4.58 -14.81 -13.32
N LYS A 221 5.11 -13.64 -13.68
CA LYS A 221 4.35 -12.38 -13.74
C LYS A 221 3.24 -12.41 -14.79
N ASN A 222 3.52 -12.92 -15.98
CA ASN A 222 2.66 -12.73 -17.15
C ASN A 222 1.76 -13.95 -17.43
N LYS A 223 2.18 -15.16 -17.04
CA LYS A 223 1.48 -16.41 -17.37
C LYS A 223 0.80 -17.04 -16.16
N CYS A 224 1.43 -17.04 -14.98
CA CYS A 224 0.86 -17.70 -13.80
C CYS A 224 -0.28 -16.91 -13.14
N GLN A 225 -1.27 -17.63 -12.61
CA GLN A 225 -2.28 -17.09 -11.68
C GLN A 225 -1.92 -17.43 -10.23
N TYR A 226 -1.30 -18.59 -10.03
CA TYR A 226 -0.86 -19.08 -8.72
C TYR A 226 0.63 -19.39 -8.73
N LEU A 227 1.27 -19.22 -7.59
CA LEU A 227 2.64 -19.64 -7.34
C LEU A 227 2.72 -20.41 -6.03
N ILE A 228 3.15 -21.67 -6.05
CA ILE A 228 3.34 -22.50 -4.86
C ILE A 228 4.82 -22.77 -4.66
N VAL A 229 5.39 -22.19 -3.61
CA VAL A 229 6.85 -22.16 -3.41
C VAL A 229 7.20 -22.28 -1.93
N PRO A 230 8.30 -22.96 -1.57
CA PRO A 230 8.82 -22.94 -0.21
C PRO A 230 9.54 -21.61 0.09
N ASP A 231 10.06 -21.47 1.30
CA ASP A 231 11.00 -20.38 1.62
C ASP A 231 12.25 -20.44 0.72
N SER A 232 12.30 -19.58 -0.30
CA SER A 232 13.29 -19.64 -1.37
C SER A 232 13.65 -18.28 -1.96
N GLY A 233 14.69 -18.29 -2.80
CA GLY A 233 15.04 -17.15 -3.65
C GLY A 233 13.89 -16.75 -4.56
N ILE A 234 13.29 -17.70 -5.29
CA ILE A 234 12.15 -17.44 -6.20
C ILE A 234 11.02 -16.70 -5.48
N LEU A 235 10.63 -17.19 -4.30
CA LEU A 235 9.62 -16.54 -3.47
C LEU A 235 10.01 -15.09 -3.17
N THR A 236 11.25 -14.88 -2.74
CA THR A 236 11.75 -13.56 -2.35
C THR A 236 11.74 -12.57 -3.52
N PHE A 237 12.19 -12.98 -4.71
CA PHE A 237 12.21 -12.11 -5.89
C PHE A 237 10.81 -11.72 -6.35
N ILE A 238 9.92 -12.70 -6.49
CA ILE A 238 8.53 -12.43 -6.89
C ILE A 238 7.79 -11.59 -5.84
N TYR A 239 8.02 -11.86 -4.56
CA TYR A 239 7.37 -11.13 -3.48
C TYR A 239 7.79 -9.67 -3.40
N TYR A 240 9.03 -9.32 -3.78
CA TYR A 240 9.54 -7.95 -3.69
C TYR A 240 9.68 -7.21 -5.04
N LEU A 241 9.15 -7.78 -6.12
CA LEU A 241 9.08 -7.09 -7.40
C LEU A 241 8.18 -5.85 -7.28
N ASP A 242 8.73 -4.67 -7.50
CA ASP A 242 8.05 -3.37 -7.31
C ASP A 242 7.20 -3.01 -8.54
N ILE A 243 6.25 -3.90 -8.85
CA ILE A 243 5.29 -3.73 -9.93
C ILE A 243 3.99 -4.46 -9.60
N ASP A 244 2.86 -3.84 -9.91
CA ASP A 244 1.54 -4.39 -9.64
C ASP A 244 1.11 -5.43 -10.70
N PHE A 245 0.91 -6.68 -10.30
CA PHE A 245 0.33 -7.74 -11.13
C PHE A 245 -0.40 -8.79 -10.27
N PRO A 246 -1.54 -9.32 -10.73
CA PRO A 246 -2.34 -10.26 -9.94
C PRO A 246 -1.64 -11.62 -9.86
N LEU A 247 -1.24 -12.02 -8.66
CA LEU A 247 -0.65 -13.33 -8.40
C LEU A 247 -1.06 -13.79 -7.00
N LYS A 248 -1.53 -15.04 -6.87
CA LYS A 248 -1.73 -15.66 -5.56
C LYS A 248 -0.56 -16.56 -5.22
N VAL A 249 0.23 -16.17 -4.24
CA VAL A 249 1.40 -16.90 -3.76
C VAL A 249 1.04 -17.72 -2.53
N ILE A 250 1.11 -19.04 -2.65
CA ILE A 250 0.97 -19.97 -1.54
C ILE A 250 2.37 -20.42 -1.12
N SER A 251 2.88 -19.81 -0.06
CA SER A 251 4.24 -20.09 0.39
C SER A 251 4.26 -21.16 1.49
N LEU A 252 5.18 -22.12 1.41
CA LEU A 252 5.29 -23.24 2.33
C LEU A 252 6.44 -23.04 3.34
N TRP A 253 6.16 -23.21 4.63
CA TRP A 253 7.11 -22.90 5.71
C TRP A 253 7.16 -23.99 6.77
N GLY A 254 8.38 -24.41 7.11
CA GLY A 254 8.64 -25.22 8.31
C GLY A 254 9.07 -24.39 9.54
N ASP A 255 9.34 -23.10 9.36
CA ASP A 255 9.76 -22.14 10.40
C ASP A 255 9.44 -20.71 9.92
N SER A 256 8.70 -19.93 10.71
CA SER A 256 8.30 -18.56 10.37
C SER A 256 9.39 -17.48 10.54
N ASN A 257 10.53 -17.81 11.14
CA ASN A 257 11.63 -16.88 11.44
C ASN A 257 12.66 -16.75 10.30
N HIS A 258 12.21 -16.95 9.05
CA HIS A 258 13.02 -16.89 7.84
C HIS A 258 12.36 -16.06 6.73
N GLY A 259 13.16 -15.75 5.70
CA GLY A 259 12.72 -15.13 4.45
C GLY A 259 11.80 -13.92 4.63
N ILE A 260 10.75 -13.86 3.80
CA ILE A 260 9.77 -12.77 3.79
C ILE A 260 8.96 -12.66 5.09
N LEU A 261 8.69 -13.78 5.79
CA LEU A 261 7.93 -13.77 7.05
C LEU A 261 8.72 -13.08 8.16
N LYS A 262 10.04 -13.30 8.21
CA LYS A 262 10.94 -12.62 9.15
C LYS A 262 11.02 -11.13 8.91
N GLN A 263 10.91 -10.70 7.65
CA GLN A 263 10.98 -9.27 7.31
C GLN A 263 9.76 -8.49 7.80
N ARG A 264 8.60 -9.15 7.98
CA ARG A 264 7.37 -8.55 8.54
C ARG A 264 6.90 -7.30 7.79
N VAL A 265 7.10 -7.30 6.47
CA VAL A 265 6.64 -6.25 5.57
C VAL A 265 5.86 -6.89 4.43
N LYS A 266 4.84 -6.18 3.95
CA LYS A 266 4.04 -6.61 2.81
C LYS A 266 4.84 -6.50 1.51
N SER A 267 4.39 -7.22 0.48
CA SER A 267 4.89 -7.06 -0.88
C SER A 267 4.66 -5.62 -1.38
N PRO A 268 5.61 -5.02 -2.12
CA PRO A 268 5.37 -3.79 -2.87
C PRO A 268 4.38 -3.98 -4.04
N ASN A 269 4.20 -5.20 -4.56
CA ASN A 269 3.12 -5.54 -5.50
C ASN A 269 1.78 -5.59 -4.74
N LYS A 270 0.94 -4.57 -4.95
CA LYS A 270 -0.34 -4.42 -4.24
C LYS A 270 -1.39 -5.45 -4.65
N LYS A 271 -1.21 -6.10 -5.81
CA LYS A 271 -2.12 -7.14 -6.35
C LYS A 271 -1.68 -8.56 -6.00
N LEU A 272 -0.56 -8.71 -5.28
CA LEU A 272 -0.09 -10.00 -4.81
C LEU A 272 -0.85 -10.41 -3.55
N VAL A 273 -1.47 -11.59 -3.60
CA VAL A 273 -2.10 -12.21 -2.44
C VAL A 273 -1.17 -13.29 -1.88
N HIS A 274 -0.75 -13.13 -0.63
CA HIS A 274 0.16 -14.06 0.01
C HIS A 274 -0.55 -14.91 1.06
N ILE A 275 -0.46 -16.23 0.90
CA ILE A 275 -1.05 -17.23 1.79
C ILE A 275 0.07 -18.08 2.37
N PRO A 276 0.58 -17.77 3.57
CA PRO A 276 1.59 -18.58 4.22
C PRO A 276 0.97 -19.85 4.82
N LYS A 277 1.56 -21.00 4.50
CA LYS A 277 1.31 -22.30 5.12
C LYS A 277 2.45 -22.65 6.06
N ILE A 278 2.23 -22.32 7.34
CA ILE A 278 3.23 -22.43 8.40
C ILE A 278 2.98 -23.70 9.19
N TYR A 279 3.97 -24.59 9.18
CA TYR A 279 4.00 -25.83 9.96
C TYR A 279 5.27 -25.82 10.82
N GLU A 280 5.19 -25.13 11.96
CA GLU A 280 6.31 -24.91 12.87
C GLU A 280 6.96 -26.22 13.35
N GLY A 281 8.24 -26.13 13.69
CA GLY A 281 9.03 -27.29 14.10
C GLY A 281 9.31 -28.25 12.94
N HIS A 282 9.48 -27.72 11.72
CA HIS A 282 9.87 -28.49 10.54
C HIS A 282 8.84 -29.54 10.09
N LYS A 283 7.55 -29.29 10.38
CA LYS A 283 6.44 -30.24 10.18
C LYS A 283 5.69 -30.04 8.86
N LEU A 284 6.32 -29.44 7.84
CA LEU A 284 5.67 -29.19 6.55
C LEU A 284 5.13 -30.45 5.87
N HIS A 285 5.73 -31.60 6.15
CA HIS A 285 5.23 -32.91 5.74
C HIS A 285 3.82 -33.24 6.26
N GLN A 286 3.26 -32.49 7.23
CA GLN A 286 1.90 -32.67 7.74
C GLN A 286 0.83 -31.99 6.88
N LEU A 287 1.21 -31.01 6.03
CA LEU A 287 0.28 -30.38 5.09
C LEU A 287 -0.36 -31.44 4.19
N LYS A 288 -1.70 -31.51 4.20
CA LYS A 288 -2.45 -32.43 3.35
C LYS A 288 -2.69 -31.79 1.98
N THR A 289 -2.75 -32.62 0.96
CA THR A 289 -2.99 -32.19 -0.43
C THR A 289 -4.31 -31.43 -0.58
N LEU A 290 -5.38 -31.93 0.06
CA LEU A 290 -6.69 -31.30 0.03
C LEU A 290 -6.70 -29.91 0.68
N ASP A 291 -5.87 -29.68 1.70
CA ASP A 291 -5.76 -28.35 2.33
C ASP A 291 -5.12 -27.34 1.37
N LEU A 292 -4.18 -27.78 0.53
CA LEU A 292 -3.56 -26.94 -0.50
C LEU A 292 -4.54 -26.62 -1.64
N LEU A 293 -5.34 -27.61 -2.06
CA LEU A 293 -6.36 -27.45 -3.11
C LEU A 293 -7.37 -26.33 -2.83
N ARG A 294 -7.71 -26.09 -1.55
CA ARG A 294 -8.67 -25.04 -1.15
C ARG A 294 -8.27 -23.63 -1.58
N TYR A 295 -6.98 -23.42 -1.86
CA TYR A 295 -6.40 -22.12 -2.19
C TYR A 295 -6.10 -21.93 -3.67
N ILE A 296 -6.44 -22.92 -4.50
CA ILE A 296 -6.30 -22.85 -5.95
C ILE A 296 -7.66 -23.08 -6.63
N TYR A 297 -7.73 -22.73 -7.92
CA TYR A 297 -8.89 -23.02 -8.75
C TYR A 297 -9.21 -24.53 -8.74
N PRO A 298 -10.48 -24.94 -8.80
CA PRO A 298 -11.69 -24.10 -8.79
C PRO A 298 -12.19 -23.72 -7.39
N GLN A 299 -11.69 -24.38 -6.33
CA GLN A 299 -12.22 -24.23 -4.97
C GLN A 299 -12.06 -22.82 -4.42
N ASP A 300 -10.90 -22.20 -4.68
CA ASP A 300 -10.62 -20.82 -4.31
C ASP A 300 -11.67 -19.84 -4.87
N LEU A 301 -12.03 -19.99 -6.15
CA LEU A 301 -13.04 -19.16 -6.80
C LEU A 301 -14.44 -19.47 -6.28
N LYS A 302 -14.81 -20.74 -6.16
CA LYS A 302 -16.12 -21.16 -5.63
C LYS A 302 -16.35 -20.61 -4.22
N HIS A 303 -15.36 -20.71 -3.33
CA HIS A 303 -15.45 -20.15 -1.99
C HIS A 303 -15.68 -18.63 -2.01
N LYS A 304 -15.00 -17.90 -2.90
CA LYS A 304 -15.22 -16.45 -3.07
C LYS A 304 -16.63 -16.15 -3.56
N LEU A 305 -17.10 -16.84 -4.60
CA LEU A 305 -18.44 -16.60 -5.15
C LEU A 305 -19.54 -16.90 -4.12
N ILE A 306 -19.41 -17.99 -3.36
CA ILE A 306 -20.34 -18.34 -2.27
C ILE A 306 -20.31 -17.27 -1.19
N LYS A 307 -19.11 -16.85 -0.75
CA LYS A 307 -18.95 -15.83 0.30
C LYS A 307 -19.70 -14.53 -0.03
N TYR A 308 -19.70 -14.11 -1.29
CA TYR A 308 -20.34 -12.87 -1.73
C TYR A 308 -21.71 -13.08 -2.37
N ASN A 309 -22.34 -14.25 -2.19
CA ASN A 309 -23.66 -14.57 -2.74
C ASN A 309 -23.79 -14.34 -4.26
N GLN A 310 -22.76 -14.74 -5.03
CA GLN A 310 -22.68 -14.54 -6.48
C GLN A 310 -23.32 -15.71 -7.26
N THR A 311 -24.59 -15.98 -6.99
CA THR A 311 -25.35 -17.14 -7.49
C THR A 311 -25.36 -17.26 -9.01
N LYS A 312 -25.49 -16.15 -9.75
CA LYS A 312 -25.45 -16.16 -11.22
C LYS A 312 -24.12 -16.74 -11.73
N LEU A 313 -23.00 -16.31 -11.15
CA LEU A 313 -21.67 -16.77 -11.52
C LEU A 313 -21.41 -18.21 -11.06
N ILE A 314 -21.91 -18.60 -9.88
CA ILE A 314 -21.80 -19.99 -9.40
C ILE A 314 -22.44 -20.96 -10.41
N ASN A 315 -23.61 -20.61 -10.93
CA ASN A 315 -24.34 -21.47 -11.86
C ASN A 315 -23.71 -21.51 -13.26
N SER A 316 -23.04 -20.44 -13.69
CA SER A 316 -22.47 -20.34 -15.03
C SER A 316 -20.97 -20.69 -15.14
N ILE A 317 -20.23 -20.75 -14.03
CA ILE A 317 -18.75 -20.87 -14.02
C ILE A 317 -18.22 -22.06 -14.82
N GLY A 318 -18.94 -23.19 -14.82
CA GLY A 318 -18.56 -24.40 -15.56
C GLY A 318 -18.50 -24.17 -17.07
N ASN A 319 -19.37 -23.30 -17.59
CA ASN A 319 -19.55 -23.00 -19.01
C ASN A 319 -18.73 -21.79 -19.48
N LEU A 320 -18.06 -21.07 -18.57
CA LEU A 320 -17.22 -19.93 -18.95
C LEU A 320 -15.97 -20.39 -19.70
N SER A 321 -15.57 -19.61 -20.70
CA SER A 321 -14.27 -19.81 -21.35
C SER A 321 -13.13 -19.63 -20.35
N ILE A 322 -11.99 -20.26 -20.62
CA ILE A 322 -10.83 -20.21 -19.72
C ILE A 322 -10.32 -18.77 -19.53
N SER A 323 -10.34 -17.95 -20.57
CA SER A 323 -9.94 -16.54 -20.50
C SER A 323 -10.84 -15.77 -19.53
N LYS A 324 -12.16 -16.02 -19.54
CA LYS A 324 -13.11 -15.44 -18.57
C LYS A 324 -12.83 -15.92 -17.15
N LYS A 325 -12.58 -17.23 -16.96
CA LYS A 325 -12.20 -17.80 -15.67
C LYS A 325 -10.94 -17.16 -15.10
N ILE A 326 -9.92 -16.95 -15.94
CA ILE A 326 -8.64 -16.30 -15.55
C ILE A 326 -8.87 -14.84 -15.13
N ASN A 327 -9.67 -14.07 -15.88
CA ASN A 327 -9.99 -12.69 -15.52
C ASN A 327 -10.74 -12.63 -14.19
N LEU A 328 -11.78 -13.46 -14.04
CA LEU A 328 -12.57 -13.55 -12.82
C LEU A 328 -11.69 -13.93 -11.61
N LEU A 329 -10.80 -14.92 -11.77
CA LEU A 329 -9.81 -15.29 -10.75
C LEU A 329 -8.96 -14.10 -10.33
N LYS A 330 -8.31 -13.43 -11.29
CA LYS A 330 -7.43 -12.28 -11.03
C LYS A 330 -8.15 -11.15 -10.30
N ASP A 331 -9.40 -10.88 -10.64
CA ASP A 331 -10.18 -9.83 -10.00
C ASP A 331 -10.56 -10.23 -8.57
N THR A 332 -10.95 -11.48 -8.33
CA THR A 332 -11.29 -11.96 -6.96
C THR A 332 -10.11 -11.94 -6.00
N PHE A 333 -8.87 -11.95 -6.48
CA PHE A 333 -7.68 -11.77 -5.64
C PHE A 333 -7.64 -10.38 -5.01
N SER A 334 -8.17 -9.37 -5.72
CA SER A 334 -8.23 -7.99 -5.26
C SER A 334 -9.45 -7.72 -4.37
N ILE A 335 -10.45 -8.61 -4.38
CA ILE A 335 -11.66 -8.50 -3.56
C ILE A 335 -11.37 -8.94 -2.13
N THR A 336 -11.28 -7.95 -1.25
CA THR A 336 -10.99 -8.14 0.19
C THR A 336 -12.07 -7.56 1.10
N TYR A 337 -13.10 -6.93 0.56
CA TYR A 337 -14.18 -6.35 1.34
C TYR A 337 -15.09 -7.42 1.97
N ASP A 338 -15.84 -7.07 3.00
CA ASP A 338 -16.82 -7.95 3.63
C ASP A 338 -18.18 -7.27 3.50
N PHE A 339 -19.05 -7.82 2.66
CA PHE A 339 -20.38 -7.30 2.40
C PHE A 339 -21.38 -8.45 2.45
N SER A 340 -22.40 -8.28 3.27
CA SER A 340 -23.59 -9.13 3.37
C SER A 340 -24.81 -8.21 3.27
N ILE A 341 -25.87 -8.69 2.61
CA ILE A 341 -27.10 -7.91 2.39
C ILE A 341 -27.95 -7.87 3.67
N ASP A 342 -27.74 -8.81 4.59
CA ASP A 342 -28.69 -9.15 5.67
C ASP A 342 -28.53 -8.36 6.98
N GLU A 343 -27.95 -7.16 6.98
CA GLU A 343 -27.93 -6.32 8.19
C GLU A 343 -29.08 -5.30 8.17
N GLU A 344 -30.30 -5.78 8.49
CA GLU A 344 -31.35 -4.91 9.05
C GLU A 344 -30.84 -4.37 10.39
N GLU A 345 -30.29 -3.17 10.34
CA GLU A 345 -29.78 -2.49 11.51
C GLU A 345 -30.87 -1.59 12.08
N ILE A 346 -31.06 -1.67 13.41
CA ILE A 346 -31.86 -0.69 14.15
C ILE A 346 -31.22 0.67 13.88
N LYS A 347 -31.92 1.54 13.13
CA LYS A 347 -31.43 2.89 12.85
C LYS A 347 -31.34 3.64 14.18
N PRO A 348 -30.16 4.19 14.53
CA PRO A 348 -30.06 4.99 15.73
C PRO A 348 -30.91 6.26 15.59
N THR A 349 -31.41 6.76 16.71
CA THR A 349 -32.03 8.08 16.77
C THR A 349 -30.94 9.13 16.63
N TYR A 350 -31.06 10.01 15.63
CA TYR A 350 -30.11 11.11 15.40
C TYR A 350 -30.68 12.39 15.97
N GLU A 351 -30.27 12.77 17.17
CA GLU A 351 -30.74 14.01 17.81
C GLU A 351 -29.97 15.21 17.26
N PRO A 352 -30.61 16.37 16.98
CA PRO A 352 -29.88 17.56 16.55
C PRO A 352 -28.85 18.00 17.59
N LEU A 353 -27.61 18.28 17.14
CA LEU A 353 -26.59 18.85 18.02
C LEU A 353 -27.00 20.26 18.46
N LEU A 354 -27.08 20.47 19.78
CA LEU A 354 -27.61 21.71 20.34
C LEU A 354 -26.61 22.89 20.26
N ASP A 355 -25.33 22.63 20.49
CA ASP A 355 -24.27 23.65 20.52
C ASP A 355 -22.96 23.14 19.89
N CYS A 356 -22.14 24.07 19.40
CA CYS A 356 -20.86 23.80 18.74
C CYS A 356 -19.84 24.87 19.17
N GLU A 357 -18.65 24.45 19.61
CA GLU A 357 -17.65 25.36 20.13
C GLU A 357 -17.15 26.33 19.05
N TYR A 358 -16.81 27.56 19.47
CA TYR A 358 -16.11 28.54 18.64
C TYR A 358 -14.59 28.48 18.91
N PRO A 359 -13.74 28.77 17.91
CA PRO A 359 -12.30 28.88 18.11
C PRO A 359 -11.94 29.92 19.17
N THR A 360 -11.06 29.55 20.10
CA THR A 360 -10.54 30.46 21.12
C THR A 360 -9.09 30.89 20.81
N ILE A 361 -8.64 31.97 21.45
CA ILE A 361 -7.23 32.41 21.38
C ILE A 361 -6.29 31.31 21.91
N GLU A 362 -6.72 30.57 22.93
CA GLU A 362 -5.94 29.47 23.49
C GLU A 362 -5.80 28.31 22.50
N ASP A 363 -6.87 27.97 21.76
CA ASP A 363 -6.79 26.96 20.70
C ASP A 363 -5.73 27.36 19.66
N PHE A 364 -5.72 28.62 19.22
CA PHE A 364 -4.71 29.10 18.28
C PHE A 364 -3.28 28.98 18.83
N LYS A 365 -3.05 29.39 20.10
CA LYS A 365 -1.73 29.33 20.76
C LYS A 365 -1.24 27.89 20.87
N VAL A 366 -2.08 26.98 21.36
CA VAL A 366 -1.75 25.56 21.52
C VAL A 366 -1.47 24.91 20.16
N GLY A 367 -2.30 25.18 19.16
CA GLY A 367 -2.12 24.67 17.80
C GLY A 367 -0.81 25.10 17.15
N LYS A 368 -0.45 26.39 17.30
CA LYS A 368 0.85 26.92 16.87
C LYS A 368 2.02 26.16 17.48
N GLU A 369 1.96 25.86 18.77
CA GLU A 369 3.04 25.12 19.45
C GLU A 369 3.11 23.65 19.01
N ILE A 370 1.99 23.00 18.72
CA ILE A 370 1.96 21.64 18.12
C ILE A 370 2.69 21.64 16.77
N ILE A 371 2.40 22.64 15.91
CA ILE A 371 3.03 22.75 14.59
C ILE A 371 4.54 22.97 14.72
N LYS A 372 4.98 23.89 15.58
CA LYS A 372 6.41 24.16 15.82
C LYS A 372 7.16 22.93 16.31
N LYS A 373 6.53 22.08 17.13
CA LYS A 373 7.11 20.82 17.62
C LYS A 373 7.10 19.69 16.59
N ASN A 374 6.60 19.94 15.37
CA ASN A 374 6.37 18.92 14.34
C ASN A 374 5.51 17.74 14.85
N GLU A 375 4.53 18.02 15.71
CA GLU A 375 3.62 16.99 16.24
C GLU A 375 2.36 16.80 15.37
N ALA A 376 2.23 17.54 14.26
CA ALA A 376 1.12 17.44 13.33
C ALA A 376 1.56 17.01 11.92
N ALA A 377 0.71 16.23 11.24
CA ALA A 377 0.81 15.93 9.82
C ALA A 377 -0.60 16.02 9.16
N CYS A 378 -0.65 15.93 7.83
CA CYS A 378 -1.90 16.02 7.09
C CYS A 378 -2.12 14.79 6.19
N ILE A 379 -3.35 14.25 6.18
CA ILE A 379 -3.82 13.31 5.17
C ILE A 379 -4.76 14.03 4.20
N VAL A 380 -4.47 13.93 2.91
CA VAL A 380 -5.32 14.47 1.84
C VAL A 380 -6.10 13.34 1.18
N MET A 381 -7.44 13.42 1.21
CA MET A 381 -8.31 12.50 0.50
C MET A 381 -8.41 12.91 -0.97
N SER A 382 -7.68 12.23 -1.85
CA SER A 382 -7.62 12.52 -3.30
C SER A 382 -8.05 11.35 -4.18
N ALA A 383 -8.87 10.43 -3.65
CA ALA A 383 -9.35 9.26 -4.38
C ALA A 383 -10.51 9.55 -5.35
N GLY A 384 -11.05 10.77 -5.37
CA GLY A 384 -12.18 11.18 -6.21
C GLY A 384 -11.79 11.57 -7.64
N MET A 385 -12.65 11.22 -8.60
CA MET A 385 -12.55 11.65 -10.00
C MET A 385 -13.40 12.91 -10.25
N GLY A 386 -13.00 13.73 -11.22
CA GLY A 386 -13.68 14.96 -11.64
C GLY A 386 -14.87 14.76 -12.58
N SER A 387 -15.49 13.57 -12.63
CA SER A 387 -16.49 13.23 -13.66
C SER A 387 -17.69 14.18 -13.73
N ARG A 388 -18.15 14.73 -12.60
CA ARG A 388 -19.24 15.73 -12.55
C ARG A 388 -18.85 17.11 -13.11
N LEU A 389 -17.56 17.34 -13.35
CA LEU A 389 -17.01 18.55 -13.95
C LEU A 389 -16.71 18.36 -15.45
N ASN A 390 -17.15 17.23 -16.04
CA ASN A 390 -16.66 16.75 -17.35
C ASN A 390 -15.13 16.68 -17.42
N PHE A 391 -14.48 16.46 -16.27
CA PHE A 391 -13.04 16.34 -16.14
C PHE A 391 -12.68 14.89 -15.82
N HIS A 392 -12.23 14.16 -16.84
CA HIS A 392 -11.94 12.73 -16.76
C HIS A 392 -10.57 12.39 -16.12
N LYS A 393 -10.11 13.23 -15.19
CA LYS A 393 -8.87 13.05 -14.42
C LYS A 393 -9.17 13.13 -12.91
N SER A 394 -8.16 12.85 -12.09
CA SER A 394 -8.20 13.10 -10.65
C SER A 394 -8.57 14.56 -10.36
N LYS A 395 -9.49 14.79 -9.42
CA LYS A 395 -9.91 16.16 -9.06
C LYS A 395 -8.75 17.06 -8.66
N GLY A 396 -7.72 16.53 -8.00
CA GLY A 396 -6.58 17.32 -7.55
C GLY A 396 -5.79 18.01 -8.68
N LEU A 397 -5.94 17.53 -9.92
CA LEU A 397 -5.34 18.12 -11.12
C LEU A 397 -6.20 19.20 -11.76
N PHE A 398 -7.44 19.40 -11.28
CA PHE A 398 -8.32 20.45 -11.80
C PHE A 398 -7.74 21.82 -11.44
N GLU A 399 -7.73 22.73 -12.40
CA GLU A 399 -7.16 24.06 -12.25
C GLU A 399 -8.22 25.12 -11.97
N ILE A 400 -7.93 26.00 -11.02
CA ILE A 400 -8.71 27.19 -10.71
C ILE A 400 -7.73 28.35 -10.76
N ASN A 401 -8.00 29.36 -11.60
CA ASN A 401 -7.08 30.47 -11.84
C ASN A 401 -5.65 30.03 -12.20
N ASN A 402 -5.52 29.08 -13.13
CA ASN A 402 -4.26 28.48 -13.61
C ASN A 402 -3.43 27.74 -12.54
N LYS A 403 -4.02 27.43 -11.38
CA LYS A 403 -3.39 26.61 -10.35
C LYS A 403 -4.19 25.35 -10.10
N SER A 404 -3.52 24.20 -10.14
CA SER A 404 -4.15 22.94 -9.77
C SER A 404 -4.59 22.96 -8.29
N LEU A 405 -5.62 22.21 -7.92
CA LEU A 405 -6.01 22.06 -6.51
C LEU A 405 -4.85 21.54 -5.63
N PHE A 406 -3.98 20.68 -6.17
CA PHE A 406 -2.75 20.29 -5.48
C PHE A 406 -1.79 21.47 -5.28
N GLU A 407 -1.61 22.32 -6.27
CA GLU A 407 -0.75 23.51 -6.14
C GLU A 407 -1.28 24.45 -5.07
N ILE A 408 -2.58 24.75 -5.07
CA ILE A 408 -3.24 25.57 -4.04
C ILE A 408 -3.02 24.96 -2.65
N PHE A 409 -3.16 23.64 -2.53
CA PHE A 409 -2.91 22.91 -1.28
C PHE A 409 -1.44 23.04 -0.82
N PHE A 410 -0.48 22.78 -1.71
CA PHE A 410 0.94 22.82 -1.35
C PHE A 410 1.45 24.23 -1.10
N ASP A 411 0.91 25.25 -1.76
CA ASP A 411 1.20 26.65 -1.47
C ASP A 411 0.84 27.02 -0.03
N LYS A 412 -0.30 26.52 0.48
CA LYS A 412 -0.66 26.68 1.90
C LYS A 412 0.33 25.97 2.81
N VAL A 413 0.73 24.75 2.48
CA VAL A 413 1.75 24.05 3.28
C VAL A 413 3.07 24.83 3.32
N LYS A 414 3.57 25.28 2.16
CA LYS A 414 4.78 26.11 2.08
C LYS A 414 4.66 27.39 2.91
N LYS A 415 3.50 28.05 2.88
CA LYS A 415 3.23 29.25 3.70
C LYS A 415 3.34 28.96 5.19
N ILE A 416 2.77 27.86 5.66
CA ILE A 416 2.81 27.45 7.08
C ILE A 416 4.23 27.04 7.50
N GLN A 417 4.94 26.30 6.65
CA GLN A 417 6.35 25.96 6.89
C GLN A 417 7.22 27.19 7.05
N LYS A 418 7.07 28.17 6.15
CA LYS A 418 7.79 29.44 6.22
C LYS A 418 7.41 30.22 7.49
N LYS A 419 6.11 30.28 7.81
CA LYS A 419 5.58 30.99 9.00
C LYS A 419 6.17 30.45 10.31
N TYR A 420 6.34 29.13 10.44
CA TYR A 420 6.78 28.50 11.68
C TYR A 420 8.22 27.94 11.64
N ASN A 421 8.92 28.09 10.51
CA ASN A 421 10.23 27.51 10.25
C ASN A 421 10.30 25.99 10.56
N VAL A 422 9.36 25.24 9.98
CA VAL A 422 9.20 23.80 10.21
C VAL A 422 9.11 23.01 8.90
N LYS A 423 9.29 21.70 9.01
CA LYS A 423 9.12 20.74 7.91
C LYS A 423 7.91 19.85 8.15
N LEU A 424 6.87 20.05 7.35
CA LEU A 424 5.57 19.41 7.50
C LEU A 424 5.43 18.18 6.60
N TYR A 425 4.68 17.18 7.08
CA TYR A 425 4.49 15.89 6.40
C TYR A 425 3.06 15.72 5.90
N ILE A 426 2.94 15.18 4.70
CA ILE A 426 1.68 15.05 3.96
C ILE A 426 1.58 13.63 3.45
N SER A 427 0.42 13.00 3.63
CA SER A 427 0.08 11.71 3.05
C SER A 427 -1.10 11.87 2.11
N ILE A 428 -0.94 11.51 0.84
CA ILE A 428 -1.99 11.59 -0.16
C ILE A 428 -2.64 10.21 -0.28
N MET A 429 -3.93 10.15 0.06
CA MET A 429 -4.75 8.97 -0.14
C MET A 429 -5.28 8.95 -1.58
N THR A 430 -4.86 7.95 -2.35
CA THR A 430 -5.25 7.72 -3.75
C THR A 430 -6.19 6.52 -3.87
N SER A 431 -6.66 6.25 -5.09
CA SER A 431 -7.36 5.02 -5.46
C SER A 431 -6.63 4.29 -6.58
N PHE A 432 -7.01 3.04 -6.84
CA PHE A 432 -6.50 2.28 -7.98
C PHE A 432 -6.62 3.05 -9.32
N ASN A 433 -7.67 3.86 -9.47
CA ASN A 433 -7.97 4.57 -10.70
C ASN A 433 -7.08 5.80 -10.95
N ASN A 434 -6.49 6.38 -9.89
CA ASN A 434 -5.78 7.67 -10.01
C ASN A 434 -4.39 7.72 -9.36
N ASP A 435 -3.93 6.65 -8.69
CA ASP A 435 -2.61 6.61 -8.03
C ASP A 435 -1.45 6.93 -8.98
N ARG A 436 -1.44 6.32 -10.17
CA ARG A 436 -0.38 6.55 -11.17
C ARG A 436 -0.43 7.97 -11.72
N GLU A 437 -1.61 8.46 -12.07
CA GLU A 437 -1.79 9.81 -12.61
C GLU A 437 -1.29 10.88 -11.62
N ILE A 438 -1.72 10.79 -10.36
CA ILE A 438 -1.32 11.74 -9.31
C ILE A 438 0.19 11.70 -9.09
N LYS A 439 0.80 10.51 -8.99
CA LYS A 439 2.24 10.38 -8.78
C LYS A 439 3.05 10.94 -9.95
N SER A 440 2.62 10.67 -11.19
CA SER A 440 3.27 11.22 -12.38
C SER A 440 3.20 12.75 -12.41
N PHE A 441 2.01 13.31 -12.17
CA PHE A 441 1.80 14.76 -12.12
C PHE A 441 2.69 15.43 -11.07
N LEU A 442 2.72 14.90 -9.83
CA LEU A 442 3.53 15.48 -8.77
C LEU A 442 5.04 15.35 -9.05
N LYS A 443 5.47 14.25 -9.66
CA LYS A 443 6.87 14.09 -10.09
C LYS A 443 7.24 15.10 -11.18
N GLU A 444 6.38 15.29 -12.18
CA GLU A 444 6.55 16.27 -13.26
C GLU A 444 6.67 17.69 -12.70
N LYS A 445 5.80 18.05 -11.74
CA LYS A 445 5.83 19.34 -11.04
C LYS A 445 6.91 19.43 -9.96
N LYS A 446 7.86 18.48 -9.90
CA LYS A 446 8.94 18.41 -8.91
C LYS A 446 8.45 18.59 -7.46
N TYR A 447 7.27 18.02 -7.16
CA TYR A 447 6.61 18.10 -5.86
C TYR A 447 6.36 19.53 -5.37
N PHE A 448 6.25 20.49 -6.29
CA PHE A 448 6.07 21.92 -5.98
C PHE A 448 7.12 22.45 -5.00
N ASP A 449 8.36 22.02 -5.18
CA ASP A 449 9.55 22.36 -4.38
C ASP A 449 9.56 21.84 -2.94
N LEU A 450 8.62 20.95 -2.59
CA LEU A 450 8.71 20.19 -1.34
C LEU A 450 9.70 19.03 -1.49
N SER A 451 10.41 18.74 -0.40
CA SER A 451 11.34 17.61 -0.41
C SER A 451 10.60 16.27 -0.49
N PHE A 452 11.16 15.32 -1.23
CA PHE A 452 10.53 14.02 -1.50
C PHE A 452 10.14 13.24 -0.22
N ASP A 453 10.86 13.42 0.89
CA ASP A 453 10.53 12.77 2.15
C ASP A 453 9.34 13.40 2.90
N GLN A 454 8.74 14.47 2.38
CA GLN A 454 7.54 15.11 2.96
C GLN A 454 6.23 14.54 2.44
N ILE A 455 6.22 13.98 1.24
CA ILE A 455 5.00 13.56 0.54
C ILE A 455 5.02 12.05 0.41
N ASP A 456 4.09 11.41 1.09
CA ASP A 456 3.87 9.97 0.99
C ASP A 456 2.55 9.67 0.28
N PHE A 457 2.43 8.48 -0.30
CA PHE A 457 1.22 8.01 -0.96
C PHE A 457 0.78 6.68 -0.37
N PHE A 458 -0.51 6.57 -0.07
CA PHE A 458 -1.14 5.31 0.23
C PHE A 458 -2.47 5.22 -0.51
N MET A 459 -2.90 4.00 -0.81
CA MET A 459 -4.07 3.75 -1.63
C MET A 459 -5.18 3.19 -0.75
N GLN A 460 -6.40 3.67 -0.94
CA GLN A 460 -7.57 3.08 -0.31
C GLN A 460 -8.00 1.78 -0.99
N ASP A 461 -8.84 1.01 -0.31
CA ASP A 461 -9.36 -0.26 -0.81
C ASP A 461 -10.38 -0.04 -1.96
N SER A 462 -10.79 -1.14 -2.60
CA SER A 462 -11.79 -1.13 -3.68
C SER A 462 -12.89 -2.16 -3.41
N ALA A 463 -14.09 -1.86 -3.91
CA ALA A 463 -15.26 -2.72 -3.83
C ALA A 463 -15.87 -2.91 -5.23
N ALA A 464 -16.58 -4.03 -5.41
CA ALA A 464 -17.26 -4.30 -6.68
C ALA A 464 -18.53 -3.45 -6.81
N PHE A 465 -18.85 -3.06 -8.04
CA PHE A 465 -20.18 -2.59 -8.38
C PHE A 465 -21.14 -3.77 -8.46
N LEU A 466 -22.36 -3.56 -7.98
CA LEU A 466 -23.41 -4.57 -7.95
C LEU A 466 -24.57 -4.18 -8.86
N ASP A 467 -25.20 -5.16 -9.51
CA ASP A 467 -26.48 -4.98 -10.20
C ASP A 467 -27.64 -4.83 -9.19
N GLU A 468 -28.86 -4.62 -9.69
CA GLU A 468 -30.05 -4.48 -8.82
C GLU A 468 -30.38 -5.76 -8.02
N ASN A 469 -29.80 -6.91 -8.40
CA ASN A 469 -29.90 -8.19 -7.70
C ASN A 469 -28.64 -8.48 -6.84
N PHE A 470 -27.84 -7.46 -6.56
CA PHE A 470 -26.60 -7.52 -5.77
C PHE A 470 -25.51 -8.46 -6.33
N GLN A 471 -25.58 -8.79 -7.63
CA GLN A 471 -24.56 -9.58 -8.33
C GLN A 471 -23.48 -8.65 -8.89
N TRP A 472 -22.23 -9.12 -8.98
CA TRP A 472 -21.12 -8.37 -9.54
C TRP A 472 -21.40 -7.99 -10.99
N ILE A 473 -21.22 -6.71 -11.29
CA ILE A 473 -21.25 -6.22 -12.66
C ILE A 473 -19.93 -6.60 -13.34
N LEU A 474 -20.05 -7.24 -14.50
CA LEU A 474 -18.91 -7.55 -15.36
C LEU A 474 -18.87 -6.61 -16.56
N VAL A 475 -17.69 -6.05 -16.83
CA VAL A 475 -17.39 -5.22 -18.01
C VAL A 475 -16.15 -5.82 -18.67
N ASP A 476 -16.23 -6.17 -19.95
CA ASP A 476 -15.17 -6.86 -20.69
C ASP A 476 -14.63 -8.10 -19.95
N ASP A 477 -15.55 -8.91 -19.44
CA ASP A 477 -15.27 -10.12 -18.65
C ASP A 477 -14.46 -9.90 -17.35
N LYS A 478 -14.43 -8.66 -16.84
CA LYS A 478 -13.80 -8.29 -15.58
C LYS A 478 -14.81 -7.73 -14.59
N ILE A 479 -14.59 -7.99 -13.31
CA ILE A 479 -15.40 -7.40 -12.25
C ILE A 479 -15.17 -5.89 -12.25
N GLN A 480 -16.24 -5.12 -12.39
CA GLN A 480 -16.15 -3.68 -12.29
C GLN A 480 -15.87 -3.29 -10.83
N LEU A 481 -14.66 -2.78 -10.56
CA LEU A 481 -14.23 -2.32 -9.24
C LEU A 481 -14.23 -0.78 -9.18
N GLY A 482 -14.55 -0.25 -7.99
CA GLY A 482 -14.43 1.17 -7.70
C GLY A 482 -13.86 1.41 -6.30
N PRO A 483 -13.42 2.64 -6.00
CA PRO A 483 -12.93 2.97 -4.66
C PRO A 483 -14.04 2.79 -3.62
N ASP A 484 -13.72 2.16 -2.48
CA ASP A 484 -14.70 1.66 -1.49
C ASP A 484 -15.26 2.72 -0.53
N GLY A 485 -15.19 4.00 -0.91
CA GLY A 485 -15.53 5.15 -0.05
C GLY A 485 -14.29 5.75 0.63
N ASN A 486 -14.48 6.67 1.57
CA ASN A 486 -13.39 7.29 2.35
C ASN A 486 -13.24 6.67 3.75
N GLY A 487 -14.14 5.75 4.14
CA GLY A 487 -14.12 5.10 5.45
C GLY A 487 -12.92 4.18 5.71
N SER A 488 -12.30 3.64 4.66
CA SER A 488 -11.13 2.77 4.76
C SER A 488 -9.81 3.53 5.02
N ILE A 489 -9.85 4.86 5.15
CA ILE A 489 -8.68 5.73 5.36
C ILE A 489 -7.78 5.27 6.51
N PHE A 490 -8.32 4.97 7.68
CA PHE A 490 -7.52 4.58 8.86
C PHE A 490 -6.89 3.21 8.69
N LYS A 491 -7.64 2.25 8.12
CA LYS A 491 -7.13 0.91 7.76
C LYS A 491 -5.99 1.01 6.76
N SER A 492 -6.18 1.74 5.66
CA SER A 492 -5.18 1.86 4.59
C SER A 492 -3.94 2.62 5.05
N PHE A 493 -4.11 3.68 5.86
CA PHE A 493 -2.99 4.43 6.44
C PHE A 493 -2.19 3.57 7.43
N TYR A 494 -2.84 2.90 8.37
CA TYR A 494 -2.18 2.02 9.36
C TYR A 494 -1.40 0.89 8.68
N ASN A 495 -1.96 0.32 7.62
CA ASN A 495 -1.34 -0.75 6.85
C ASN A 495 -0.16 -0.31 5.96
N SER A 496 0.07 1.00 5.83
CA SER A 496 1.17 1.56 5.05
C SER A 496 2.45 1.70 5.91
N SER A 497 3.62 1.77 5.26
CA SER A 497 4.87 2.13 5.95
C SER A 497 4.87 3.56 6.51
N ILE A 498 3.92 4.40 6.08
CA ILE A 498 3.80 5.80 6.49
C ILE A 498 3.40 5.90 7.97
N TYR A 499 2.53 5.01 8.45
CA TYR A 499 2.16 4.97 9.86
C TYR A 499 3.40 4.82 10.75
N LEU A 500 4.31 3.91 10.41
CA LEU A 500 5.57 3.73 11.15
C LEU A 500 6.49 4.95 11.02
N LYS A 501 6.57 5.55 9.83
CA LYS A 501 7.32 6.80 9.61
C LYS A 501 6.81 7.93 10.51
N TYR A 502 5.49 8.12 10.61
CA TYR A 502 4.89 9.19 11.40
C TYR A 502 5.02 8.92 12.90
N LYS A 503 4.94 7.65 13.32
CA LYS A 503 5.28 7.22 14.68
C LYS A 503 6.73 7.55 15.03
N ASP A 504 7.68 7.21 14.15
CA ASP A 504 9.11 7.51 14.35
C ASP A 504 9.39 9.02 14.36
N LYS A 505 8.54 9.84 13.72
CA LYS A 505 8.60 11.31 13.73
C LYS A 505 7.83 11.96 14.88
N ASN A 506 7.28 11.18 15.81
CA ASN A 506 6.50 11.66 16.96
C ASN A 506 5.26 12.49 16.57
N ILE A 507 4.63 12.19 15.42
CA ILE A 507 3.34 12.81 15.06
C ILE A 507 2.28 12.38 16.08
N LYS A 508 1.53 13.35 16.58
CA LYS A 508 0.44 13.20 17.57
C LYS A 508 -0.94 13.45 16.97
N TYR A 509 -1.02 14.33 15.97
CA TYR A 509 -2.28 14.75 15.36
C TYR A 509 -2.23 14.67 13.84
N LEU A 510 -3.36 14.29 13.25
CA LEU A 510 -3.55 14.28 11.81
C LEU A 510 -4.75 15.13 11.44
N ASN A 511 -4.51 16.17 10.65
CA ASN A 511 -5.60 16.81 9.92
C ASN A 511 -5.93 15.98 8.68
N ILE A 512 -7.22 15.82 8.40
CA ILE A 512 -7.74 15.07 7.27
C ILE A 512 -8.59 16.03 6.44
N THR A 513 -8.17 16.25 5.19
CA THR A 513 -8.80 17.24 4.31
C THR A 513 -9.13 16.61 2.95
N PRO A 514 -10.27 16.91 2.33
CA PRO A 514 -10.54 16.50 0.97
C PRO A 514 -9.83 17.44 0.00
N ILE A 515 -9.25 16.89 -1.07
CA ILE A 515 -8.60 17.72 -2.10
C ILE A 515 -9.58 18.65 -2.82
N ASP A 516 -10.88 18.31 -2.81
CA ASP A 516 -11.91 19.10 -3.50
C ASP A 516 -12.26 20.40 -2.78
N ASN A 517 -11.79 20.65 -1.55
CA ASN A 517 -12.02 21.90 -0.84
C ASN A 517 -10.77 22.80 -0.85
N PRO A 518 -10.61 23.71 -1.83
CA PRO A 518 -9.48 24.63 -1.90
C PRO A 518 -9.38 25.61 -0.73
N LEU A 519 -10.40 25.75 0.13
CA LEU A 519 -10.32 26.57 1.34
C LEU A 519 -9.72 25.83 2.55
N ALA A 520 -9.72 24.49 2.55
CA ALA A 520 -9.21 23.67 3.65
C ALA A 520 -7.79 24.09 4.08
N ASN A 521 -7.60 24.29 5.38
CA ASN A 521 -6.28 24.54 5.96
C ASN A 521 -5.64 23.19 6.35
N PRO A 522 -4.53 22.78 5.72
CA PRO A 522 -3.90 21.49 6.01
C PRO A 522 -3.35 21.38 7.45
N PHE A 523 -3.06 22.51 8.10
CA PHE A 523 -2.51 22.57 9.46
C PHE A 523 -3.26 23.64 10.27
N ASP A 524 -4.58 23.54 10.33
CA ASP A 524 -5.45 24.44 11.09
C ASP A 524 -5.06 24.52 12.57
N GLU A 525 -4.52 25.68 12.98
CA GLU A 525 -4.08 25.92 14.36
C GLU A 525 -5.22 25.75 15.36
N ASN A 526 -6.40 26.30 15.07
CA ASN A 526 -7.54 26.23 15.98
C ASN A 526 -8.03 24.79 16.15
N ALA A 527 -8.04 24.01 15.07
CA ALA A 527 -8.42 22.60 15.13
C ALA A 527 -7.43 21.78 15.99
N LEU A 528 -6.13 21.99 15.79
CA LEU A 528 -5.07 21.31 16.55
C LEU A 528 -5.06 21.70 18.04
N GLY A 529 -5.34 22.97 18.35
CA GLY A 529 -5.48 23.43 19.73
C GLY A 529 -6.71 22.85 20.42
N ASN A 530 -7.86 22.92 19.75
CA ASN A 530 -9.13 22.47 20.31
C ASN A 530 -9.12 20.97 20.63
N ILE A 531 -8.65 20.13 19.70
CA ILE A 531 -8.60 18.68 19.95
C ILE A 531 -7.72 18.35 21.17
N LYS A 532 -6.63 19.09 21.36
CA LYS A 532 -5.74 18.93 22.51
C LYS A 532 -6.38 19.44 23.81
N ARG A 533 -6.97 20.63 23.81
CA ARG A 533 -7.64 21.24 24.97
C ARG A 533 -8.83 20.40 25.45
N THR A 534 -9.63 19.88 24.52
CA THR A 534 -10.81 19.08 24.84
C THR A 534 -10.49 17.62 25.15
N PHE A 535 -9.23 17.19 25.00
CA PHE A 535 -8.81 15.79 25.11
C PHE A 535 -9.64 14.85 24.21
N SER A 536 -9.99 15.33 23.01
CA SER A 536 -10.78 14.57 22.06
C SER A 536 -9.92 13.64 21.21
N ASP A 537 -10.47 12.49 20.83
CA ASP A 537 -9.82 11.57 19.88
C ASP A 537 -10.04 12.05 18.43
N VAL A 538 -11.20 12.68 18.19
CA VAL A 538 -11.65 13.19 16.89
C VAL A 538 -12.27 14.57 17.08
N LEU A 539 -11.94 15.49 16.17
CA LEU A 539 -12.55 16.79 16.05
C LEU A 539 -13.19 16.93 14.66
N LEU A 540 -14.43 17.40 14.62
CA LEU A 540 -15.18 17.71 13.40
C LEU A 540 -15.20 19.23 13.18
N ARG A 541 -14.83 19.70 11.99
CA ARG A 541 -15.13 21.09 11.63
C ARG A 541 -16.55 21.20 11.11
N SER A 542 -17.25 22.22 11.59
CA SER A 542 -18.62 22.50 11.20
C SER A 542 -18.78 23.91 10.64
N ILE A 543 -19.83 24.11 9.85
CA ILE A 543 -20.32 25.43 9.43
C ILE A 543 -21.79 25.56 9.82
N LEU A 544 -22.25 26.81 9.99
CA LEU A 544 -23.68 27.08 10.16
C LEU A 544 -24.43 26.77 8.87
N LYS A 545 -25.62 26.19 9.04
CA LYS A 545 -26.56 25.97 7.96
C LYS A 545 -27.19 27.29 7.52
N GLU A 546 -27.16 27.53 6.21
CA GLU A 546 -27.87 28.64 5.55
C GLU A 546 -29.15 28.12 4.87
N ASN A 547 -30.11 29.03 4.61
CA ASN A 547 -31.43 28.69 4.05
C ASN A 547 -31.39 27.93 2.71
N ASN A 548 -30.29 28.06 1.94
CA ASN A 548 -30.11 27.41 0.64
C ASN A 548 -29.46 26.01 0.72
N ASN A 549 -28.97 25.57 1.89
CA ASN A 549 -28.28 24.29 2.01
C ASN A 549 -29.31 23.16 2.12
N LYS A 550 -29.41 22.30 1.10
CA LYS A 550 -30.40 21.19 1.06
C LYS A 550 -29.81 19.77 1.06
N LYS A 551 -28.50 19.59 0.87
CA LYS A 551 -27.88 18.26 0.63
C LYS A 551 -26.49 18.14 1.23
N MET A 552 -26.39 18.16 2.55
CA MET A 552 -25.13 18.01 3.28
C MET A 552 -25.34 17.19 4.56
N GLY A 553 -24.37 16.38 4.94
CA GLY A 553 -24.38 15.73 6.25
C GLY A 553 -24.41 16.76 7.39
N VAL A 554 -25.14 16.44 8.45
CA VAL A 554 -25.31 17.30 9.63
C VAL A 554 -24.58 16.72 10.82
N LEU A 555 -24.25 17.58 11.78
CA LEU A 555 -23.82 17.15 13.10
C LEU A 555 -25.07 16.84 13.94
N CYS A 556 -24.99 15.74 14.67
CA CYS A 556 -26.05 15.20 15.50
C CYS A 556 -25.44 14.53 16.74
N GLU A 557 -26.29 14.11 17.66
CA GLU A 557 -25.92 13.23 18.77
C GLU A 557 -26.56 11.85 18.59
N VAL A 558 -25.78 10.82 18.91
CA VAL A 558 -26.22 9.43 19.00
C VAL A 558 -25.66 8.88 20.30
N ASP A 559 -26.54 8.41 21.20
CA ASP A 559 -26.16 7.91 22.53
C ASP A 559 -25.29 8.91 23.32
N GLY A 560 -25.64 10.20 23.26
CA GLY A 560 -24.93 11.28 23.95
C GLY A 560 -23.53 11.60 23.38
N LYS A 561 -23.22 11.13 22.16
CA LYS A 561 -21.95 11.42 21.48
C LYS A 561 -22.18 12.15 20.16
N ILE A 562 -21.37 13.18 19.91
CA ILE A 562 -21.35 13.88 18.63
C ILE A 562 -21.04 12.90 17.50
N ASN A 563 -21.89 12.94 16.46
CA ASN A 563 -21.83 12.08 15.30
C ASN A 563 -22.24 12.86 14.03
N ILE A 564 -22.10 12.22 12.86
CA ILE A 564 -22.52 12.78 11.58
C ILE A 564 -23.62 11.90 11.00
N CYS A 565 -24.70 12.54 10.57
CA CYS A 565 -25.78 11.88 9.85
C CYS A 565 -25.87 12.44 8.42
N GLU A 566 -25.91 11.56 7.42
CA GLU A 566 -26.15 11.97 6.03
C GLU A 566 -27.60 12.41 5.84
N TYR A 567 -27.80 13.46 5.04
CA TYR A 567 -29.12 14.09 4.84
C TYR A 567 -30.21 13.14 4.33
N ILE A 568 -29.83 12.06 3.65
CA ILE A 568 -30.76 11.03 3.15
C ILE A 568 -31.43 10.21 4.26
N TYR A 569 -30.88 10.25 5.47
CA TYR A 569 -31.42 9.53 6.63
C TYR A 569 -32.23 10.43 7.58
N ILE A 570 -32.41 11.70 7.22
CA ILE A 570 -33.00 12.71 8.10
C ILE A 570 -34.39 13.10 7.61
N ASN A 571 -35.40 12.86 8.45
CA ASN A 571 -36.79 13.25 8.14
C ASN A 571 -37.04 14.75 8.37
N ASN A 572 -36.50 15.33 9.45
CA ASN A 572 -36.67 16.75 9.78
C ASN A 572 -35.36 17.54 9.66
N PHE A 573 -34.88 17.70 8.43
CA PHE A 573 -33.59 18.36 8.17
C PHE A 573 -33.52 19.81 8.69
N LEU A 574 -34.68 20.48 8.88
CA LEU A 574 -34.74 21.88 9.32
C LEU A 574 -34.21 22.11 10.74
N GLU A 575 -34.34 21.14 11.64
CA GLU A 575 -33.94 21.25 13.04
C GLU A 575 -32.41 21.25 13.25
N TYR A 576 -31.64 20.80 12.27
CA TYR A 576 -30.19 20.71 12.35
C TYR A 576 -29.53 22.02 11.93
N LYS A 577 -28.77 22.62 12.85
CA LYS A 577 -28.10 23.92 12.67
C LYS A 577 -26.68 23.81 12.11
N PHE A 578 -26.01 22.69 12.38
CA PHE A 578 -24.57 22.50 12.15
C PHE A 578 -24.33 21.48 11.04
N LEU A 579 -23.61 21.90 10.00
CA LEU A 579 -23.29 21.05 8.85
C LEU A 579 -21.86 20.52 8.94
N ASN A 580 -21.63 19.31 8.43
CA ASN A 580 -20.31 18.72 8.32
C ASN A 580 -19.51 19.40 7.20
N ALA A 581 -18.37 20.01 7.54
CA ALA A 581 -17.47 20.64 6.55
C ALA A 581 -16.55 19.62 5.84
N GLY A 582 -16.56 18.36 6.26
CA GLY A 582 -15.69 17.31 5.72
C GLY A 582 -14.22 17.46 6.09
N LEU A 583 -13.91 18.28 7.10
CA LEU A 583 -12.57 18.48 7.64
C LEU A 583 -12.51 17.90 9.04
N TYR A 584 -11.49 17.08 9.30
CA TYR A 584 -11.36 16.37 10.57
C TYR A 584 -9.96 16.53 11.12
N THR A 585 -9.83 16.49 12.45
CA THR A 585 -8.55 16.29 13.12
C THR A 585 -8.67 15.05 13.99
N VAL A 586 -7.69 14.15 13.95
CA VAL A 586 -7.69 12.95 14.78
C VAL A 586 -6.38 12.81 15.53
N THR A 587 -6.43 12.16 16.69
CA THR A 587 -5.21 11.74 17.39
C THR A 587 -4.57 10.56 16.66
N PHE A 588 -3.25 10.44 16.77
CA PHE A 588 -2.52 9.32 16.19
C PHE A 588 -2.95 7.97 16.81
N ASP A 589 -3.33 7.98 18.09
CA ASP A 589 -3.82 6.79 18.80
C ASP A 589 -5.21 6.34 18.32
N PHE A 590 -6.08 7.27 17.91
CA PHE A 590 -7.38 6.92 17.33
C PHE A 590 -7.25 6.05 16.07
N ILE A 591 -6.22 6.27 15.25
CA ILE A 591 -5.95 5.42 14.06
C ILE A 591 -5.83 3.95 14.47
N LYS A 592 -5.09 3.66 15.55
CA LYS A 592 -4.92 2.30 16.06
C LYS A 592 -6.24 1.73 16.59
N LYS A 593 -7.12 2.57 17.16
CA LYS A 593 -8.46 2.12 17.58
C LYS A 593 -9.38 1.82 16.39
N ALA A 594 -9.27 2.57 15.29
CA ALA A 594 -10.19 2.48 14.16
C ALA A 594 -9.76 1.49 13.05
N HIS A 595 -8.46 1.24 12.88
CA HIS A 595 -7.93 0.56 11.67
C HIS A 595 -8.45 -0.86 11.39
N ASP A 596 -8.83 -1.62 12.42
CA ASP A 596 -9.27 -3.01 12.33
C ASP A 596 -10.78 -3.17 12.51
N LYS A 597 -11.50 -2.06 12.65
CA LYS A 597 -12.94 -2.08 12.87
C LYS A 597 -13.68 -2.38 11.58
N LYS A 598 -14.72 -3.20 11.69
CA LYS A 598 -15.63 -3.52 10.58
C LYS A 598 -16.58 -2.34 10.38
N LEU A 599 -16.51 -1.73 9.20
CA LEU A 599 -17.44 -0.69 8.78
C LEU A 599 -18.45 -1.25 7.79
N LYS A 600 -19.67 -0.73 7.85
CA LYS A 600 -20.76 -1.04 6.93
C LYS A 600 -20.49 -0.42 5.55
N TYR A 601 -21.00 -1.07 4.52
CA TYR A 601 -21.11 -0.47 3.20
C TYR A 601 -22.47 0.21 3.04
N HIS A 602 -22.43 1.47 2.66
CA HIS A 602 -23.59 2.21 2.17
C HIS A 602 -23.74 1.96 0.67
N LEU A 603 -24.98 1.72 0.24
CA LEU A 603 -25.31 1.50 -1.17
C LEU A 603 -25.63 2.83 -1.83
N ALA A 604 -24.75 3.29 -2.71
CA ALA A 604 -25.00 4.47 -3.55
C ALA A 604 -25.47 4.02 -4.93
N LYS A 605 -26.74 4.29 -5.28
CA LYS A 605 -27.26 4.02 -6.63
C LYS A 605 -26.53 4.92 -7.63
N LYS A 606 -25.89 4.33 -8.64
CA LYS A 606 -25.17 5.03 -9.70
C LYS A 606 -25.52 4.44 -11.06
N ARG A 607 -25.44 5.28 -12.10
CA ARG A 607 -25.37 4.77 -13.47
C ARG A 607 -24.05 4.02 -13.63
N VAL A 608 -24.14 2.80 -14.14
CA VAL A 608 -23.03 1.92 -14.47
C VAL A 608 -22.93 1.79 -15.98
N VAL A 609 -22.04 0.93 -16.48
CA VAL A 609 -21.82 0.75 -17.92
C VAL A 609 -23.12 0.31 -18.61
N ASN A 610 -23.34 0.75 -19.86
CA ASN A 610 -24.54 0.51 -20.68
C ASN A 610 -25.84 1.17 -20.17
N ASP A 611 -25.73 2.31 -19.47
CA ASP A 611 -26.86 3.07 -18.92
C ASP A 611 -27.76 2.29 -17.92
N ALA A 612 -27.31 1.12 -17.48
CA ALA A 612 -27.95 0.39 -16.40
C ALA A 612 -27.74 1.11 -15.06
N TYR A 613 -28.64 0.89 -14.12
CA TYR A 613 -28.45 1.30 -12.73
C TYR A 613 -27.86 0.15 -11.92
N GLY A 614 -26.94 0.48 -11.02
CA GLY A 614 -26.36 -0.45 -10.07
C GLY A 614 -25.99 0.24 -8.77
N TYR A 615 -25.45 -0.53 -7.84
CA TYR A 615 -25.00 -0.04 -6.55
C TYR A 615 -23.49 0.04 -6.48
N LYS A 616 -22.99 1.18 -6.00
CA LYS A 616 -21.62 1.34 -5.54
C LYS A 616 -21.59 1.18 -4.02
N LEU A 617 -20.72 0.31 -3.54
CA LEU A 617 -20.44 0.13 -2.12
C LEU A 617 -19.46 1.22 -1.63
N GLU A 618 -19.88 2.04 -0.66
CA GLU A 618 -19.06 3.11 -0.07
C GLU A 618 -19.10 3.03 1.46
N LYS A 619 -17.94 3.06 2.12
CA LYS A 619 -17.80 3.33 3.57
C LYS A 619 -17.59 4.80 3.80
N PHE A 620 -18.12 5.33 4.89
CA PHE A 620 -17.89 6.72 5.26
C PHE A 620 -16.87 6.85 6.39
N ILE A 621 -16.03 7.89 6.29
CA ILE A 621 -15.01 8.21 7.29
C ILE A 621 -15.63 8.38 8.67
N PHE A 622 -16.79 9.01 8.75
CA PHE A 622 -17.45 9.32 10.01
C PHE A 622 -18.02 8.09 10.73
N ASP A 623 -18.24 6.96 10.03
CA ASP A 623 -18.65 5.70 10.67
C ASP A 623 -17.58 5.15 11.62
N ASN A 624 -16.32 5.61 11.48
CA ASN A 624 -15.25 5.27 12.40
C ASN A 624 -15.35 6.02 13.73
N PHE A 625 -16.00 7.19 13.76
CA PHE A 625 -15.93 8.09 14.91
C PHE A 625 -16.69 7.56 16.13
N LYS A 626 -17.62 6.61 15.95
CA LYS A 626 -18.23 5.86 17.06
C LYS A 626 -17.22 5.09 17.93
N TYR A 627 -16.03 4.80 17.40
CA TYR A 627 -14.94 4.13 18.14
C TYR A 627 -14.02 5.11 18.89
N ALA A 628 -14.28 6.42 18.80
CA ALA A 628 -13.60 7.43 19.59
C ALA A 628 -14.11 7.41 21.04
N ASN A 629 -13.22 7.68 21.99
CA ASN A 629 -13.64 7.91 23.37
C ASN A 629 -14.41 9.23 23.49
N LYS A 630 -13.95 10.26 22.76
CA LYS A 630 -14.53 11.59 22.74
C LYS A 630 -14.43 12.22 21.35
N VAL A 631 -15.55 12.72 20.86
CA VAL A 631 -15.68 13.51 19.63
C VAL A 631 -16.05 14.93 20.02
N SER A 632 -15.37 15.92 19.42
CA SER A 632 -15.69 17.34 19.56
C SER A 632 -16.08 17.94 18.20
N ALA A 633 -16.73 19.10 18.22
CA ALA A 633 -17.05 19.88 17.04
C ALA A 633 -16.59 21.33 17.21
N LEU A 634 -16.06 21.93 16.14
CA LEU A 634 -15.57 23.31 16.12
C LEU A 634 -16.12 24.05 14.91
N LEU A 635 -16.85 25.12 15.18
CA LEU A 635 -17.50 25.94 14.17
C LEU A 635 -16.48 26.81 13.43
N GLY A 636 -16.67 26.97 12.12
CA GLY A 636 -15.92 27.90 11.29
C GLY A 636 -16.83 28.69 10.37
N LYS A 637 -16.35 29.85 9.92
CA LYS A 637 -17.02 30.64 8.89
C LYS A 637 -16.89 29.93 7.54
N ARG A 638 -17.99 29.90 6.77
CA ARG A 638 -18.06 29.15 5.52
C ARG A 638 -17.00 29.62 4.52
N GLU A 639 -16.90 30.92 4.34
CA GLU A 639 -15.94 31.62 3.49
C GLU A 639 -14.47 31.37 3.89
N ASP A 640 -14.22 30.93 5.12
CA ASP A 640 -12.87 30.61 5.59
C ASP A 640 -12.48 29.15 5.35
N ILE A 641 -13.43 28.22 5.50
CA ILE A 641 -13.11 26.79 5.60
C ILE A 641 -13.83 25.88 4.60
N PHE A 642 -14.86 26.34 3.88
CA PHE A 642 -15.74 25.45 3.12
C PHE A 642 -16.21 26.02 1.78
N ALA A 643 -15.57 25.55 0.70
CA ALA A 643 -16.05 25.75 -0.68
C ALA A 643 -15.64 24.55 -1.56
N PRO A 644 -16.27 23.39 -1.41
CA PRO A 644 -15.87 22.20 -2.16
C PRO A 644 -16.27 22.28 -3.64
N LEU A 645 -15.35 21.89 -4.53
CA LEU A 645 -15.57 21.74 -5.96
C LEU A 645 -16.40 20.47 -6.25
N LYS A 646 -17.72 20.64 -6.35
CA LYS A 646 -18.66 19.57 -6.68
C LYS A 646 -19.06 19.56 -8.15
N ASP A 647 -19.31 20.74 -8.71
CA ASP A 647 -19.73 20.99 -10.09
C ASP A 647 -19.25 22.39 -10.54
N ILE A 648 -19.58 22.79 -11.78
CA ILE A 648 -19.12 24.06 -12.37
C ILE A 648 -19.68 25.29 -11.65
N ASN A 649 -20.86 25.19 -11.03
CA ASN A 649 -21.47 26.31 -10.30
C ASN A 649 -20.70 26.62 -9.01
N SER A 650 -19.96 25.64 -8.49
CA SER A 650 -19.12 25.80 -7.30
C SER A 650 -17.94 26.76 -7.53
N LEU A 651 -17.52 27.01 -8.78
CA LEU A 651 -16.34 27.82 -9.09
C LEU A 651 -16.47 29.27 -8.65
N LYS A 652 -17.64 29.88 -8.82
CA LYS A 652 -17.87 31.29 -8.47
C LYS A 652 -17.61 31.56 -6.98
N ASP A 653 -18.13 30.69 -6.12
CA ASP A 653 -17.93 30.79 -4.67
C ASP A 653 -16.46 30.55 -4.30
N ILE A 654 -15.83 29.55 -4.92
CA ILE A 654 -14.41 29.24 -4.68
C ILE A 654 -13.52 30.44 -5.03
N GLU A 655 -13.69 30.99 -6.22
CA GLU A 655 -12.90 32.13 -6.70
C GLU A 655 -13.11 33.36 -5.80
N LYS A 656 -14.37 33.66 -5.48
CA LYS A 656 -14.73 34.73 -4.54
C LYS A 656 -14.01 34.55 -3.21
N TYR A 657 -14.09 33.38 -2.60
CA TYR A 657 -13.52 33.14 -1.27
C TYR A 657 -12.00 32.99 -1.26
N LEU A 658 -11.38 32.54 -2.37
CA LEU A 658 -9.93 32.51 -2.50
C LEU A 658 -9.32 33.92 -2.62
N LEU A 659 -10.07 34.90 -3.13
CA LEU A 659 -9.66 36.29 -3.25
C LEU A 659 -9.87 37.12 -1.98
N LEU A 660 -10.68 36.63 -1.02
CA LEU A 660 -10.87 37.35 0.24
C LEU A 660 -9.56 37.39 1.03
N GLU A 661 -9.14 38.59 1.42
CA GLU A 661 -8.10 38.75 2.43
C GLU A 661 -8.58 38.13 3.73
N LYS A 662 -7.99 36.99 4.10
CA LYS A 662 -8.29 36.37 5.39
C LYS A 662 -7.67 37.22 6.48
N PRO A 663 -8.42 37.61 7.52
CA PRO A 663 -7.86 38.36 8.63
C PRO A 663 -6.66 37.59 9.17
N THR A 664 -5.50 38.23 9.12
CA THR A 664 -4.36 37.77 9.90
C THR A 664 -4.79 38.02 11.34
N ILE A 665 -5.05 36.96 12.09
CA ILE A 665 -5.15 37.08 13.54
C ILE A 665 -3.74 37.49 13.98
N ASN A 666 -3.50 38.80 14.06
CA ASN A 666 -2.34 39.41 14.66
C ASN A 666 -2.46 39.13 16.16
N CYS A 667 -1.89 38.01 16.58
CA CYS A 667 -1.61 37.68 17.98
C CYS A 667 -0.12 37.82 18.21
#